data_AF-A0A842X0Q2-F1
#
_entry.id   AF-A0A842X0Q2-F1
#
_cell.length_a   1.000
_cell.length_b   1.000
_cell.length_c   1.000
_cell.angle_alpha   90.00
_cell.angle_beta   90.00
_cell.angle_gamma   90.00
#
_symmetry.space_group_name_H-M   'P 1'
#
loop_
_entity.id
_entity.type
_entity.pdbx_description
1 polymer ?
#
loop_
_entity_poly.entity_id
_entity_poly.type
_entity_poly.pdbx_seq_one_letter_code
_entity_poly.pdbx_strand_id
1 'polypeptide(L)'
;MDIKKRNEILANDYLSGKTLQYISDSSGLSKSQLSRIFRELGVKRKKYELDKDYFDSNKNKTARQISEETGISIKRVMHLKRIASGAKISKGKTDFTDCDPTVDPGLINNHDWLYEQYVTNKLGAPSIAKMLGSKCSTIYKMFKRFGISRRNISQAMEVKKKWPSKDWLEDHYNNSKWSVERCSVEFGTNWEAIYEALKHYNIPLRDASTQHRGNLNEFYGMNHNEETKIKCAKIGSKYGAEYWTTGDVEEKKRLTSEISKKVWSDPLKRHDHSVRITELCKQGKCNAKNITYISYNGDIIKMKSSWELLTAQILDKSDVVVDWKYEDLSIKYHDGDHIRNFIVDFWVKWKDGLESYIECKNQHLLIKEGEQLKIKTLQEYCDRHGFDFILIDSKEQIKKMSMGYKDMVQWINSSRYKVKRKYLQEPVLFVRMMFHDIINHICPWKPLQYEDDELAKDIDRLKNENLDGYNQNDGLHSTAPNSGGMPGRIIMTHFNPHFWDVPPKNSRPLPHAFDDKKLILKCLNISYKEKESLSVERLLREINFHSKFGRTSHFAPGFARNIIKLMDASGKRIFDPCCGWGGRLLGSWLEECEYSGCDISPLTFNGLLNISNFVGHDCDIFNESCLDHDWPDSDLIFTSPPFYDIEQYIGGNQPWMRCKSRNEWIETFVEPFVNKINSNCVLYLDHKTKDDYESIRKFNKIIEIKNRRHARRKVDSELLCIY
;
A
#
# COMPACT_ATOMS: atom_id res chain seq x y z
N MET A 1 36.64 -47.00 9.47
CA MET A 1 35.26 -47.55 9.43
C MET A 1 34.79 -47.53 7.99
N ASP A 2 34.24 -48.64 7.48
CA ASP A 2 33.64 -48.68 6.14
C ASP A 2 32.56 -47.59 6.01
N ILE A 3 32.49 -46.94 4.84
CA ILE A 3 31.57 -45.84 4.54
C ILE A 3 30.12 -46.30 4.76
N LYS A 4 29.79 -47.53 4.37
CA LYS A 4 28.44 -48.09 4.58
C LYS A 4 28.11 -48.17 6.07
N LYS A 5 29.01 -48.75 6.86
CA LYS A 5 28.87 -48.88 8.31
C LYS A 5 28.83 -47.53 9.03
N ARG A 6 29.62 -46.55 8.57
CA ARG A 6 29.55 -45.16 9.06
C ARG A 6 28.17 -44.56 8.83
N ASN A 7 27.66 -44.69 7.61
CA ASN A 7 26.38 -44.11 7.21
C ASN A 7 25.21 -44.75 7.99
N GLU A 8 25.26 -46.06 8.23
CA GLU A 8 24.29 -46.78 9.09
C GLU A 8 24.32 -46.27 10.54
N ILE A 9 25.51 -46.01 11.10
CA ILE A 9 25.63 -45.43 12.45
C ILE A 9 25.05 -44.02 12.51
N LEU A 10 25.34 -43.17 11.52
CA LEU A 10 24.78 -41.81 11.46
C LEU A 10 23.25 -41.83 11.33
N ALA A 11 22.71 -42.80 10.59
CA ALA A 11 21.28 -43.03 10.46
C ALA A 11 20.64 -43.49 11.78
N ASN A 12 21.27 -44.43 12.49
CA ASN A 12 20.80 -44.90 13.79
C ASN A 12 20.87 -43.81 14.87
N ASP A 13 21.91 -42.99 14.83
CA ASP A 13 22.02 -41.80 15.69
C ASP A 13 20.86 -40.82 15.44
N TYR A 14 20.49 -40.60 14.19
CA TYR A 14 19.33 -39.76 13.85
C TYR A 14 18.00 -40.39 14.28
N LEU A 15 17.84 -41.71 14.08
CA LEU A 15 16.64 -42.46 14.48
C LEU A 15 16.46 -42.55 16.00
N SER A 16 17.56 -42.57 16.77
CA SER A 16 17.54 -42.52 18.24
C SER A 16 17.24 -41.14 18.83
N GLY A 17 16.97 -40.14 17.98
CA GLY A 17 16.48 -38.83 18.39
C GLY A 17 17.55 -37.74 18.45
N LYS A 18 18.81 -38.02 18.11
CA LYS A 18 19.85 -36.98 18.02
C LYS A 18 19.52 -36.00 16.89
N THR A 19 19.77 -34.72 17.14
CA THR A 19 19.47 -33.67 16.15
C THR A 19 20.43 -33.75 14.97
N LEU A 20 19.98 -33.29 13.79
CA LEU A 20 20.84 -33.23 12.61
C LEU A 20 22.07 -32.33 12.83
N GLN A 21 21.95 -31.30 13.67
CA GLN A 21 23.06 -30.44 14.07
C GLN A 21 24.08 -31.22 14.89
N TYR A 22 23.65 -31.94 15.93
CA TYR A 22 24.52 -32.77 16.76
C TYR A 22 25.32 -33.79 15.93
N ILE A 23 24.66 -34.44 14.97
CA ILE A 23 25.30 -35.42 14.08
C ILE A 23 26.25 -34.73 13.10
N SER A 24 25.93 -33.51 12.65
CA SER A 24 26.82 -32.70 11.82
C SER A 24 28.11 -32.36 12.56
N ASP A 25 27.98 -31.93 13.82
CA ASP A 25 29.10 -31.50 14.66
C ASP A 25 29.98 -32.69 15.05
N SER A 26 29.39 -33.85 15.36
CA SER A 26 30.13 -35.05 15.76
C SER A 26 30.77 -35.82 14.59
N SER A 27 30.20 -35.71 13.38
CA SER A 27 30.71 -36.42 12.20
C SER A 27 31.60 -35.58 11.28
N GLY A 28 31.61 -34.25 11.46
CA GLY A 28 32.25 -33.30 10.55
C GLY A 28 31.60 -33.19 9.17
N LEU A 29 30.48 -33.89 8.94
CA LEU A 29 29.73 -33.83 7.68
C LEU A 29 28.74 -32.68 7.71
N SER A 30 28.63 -31.94 6.62
CA SER A 30 27.60 -30.91 6.48
C SER A 30 26.19 -31.52 6.55
N LYS A 31 25.22 -30.75 7.04
CA LYS A 31 23.79 -31.12 7.06
C LYS A 31 23.29 -31.61 5.70
N SER A 32 23.80 -31.06 4.60
CA SER A 32 23.46 -31.46 3.23
C SER A 32 24.00 -32.85 2.88
N GLN A 33 25.23 -33.17 3.28
CA GLN A 33 25.82 -34.50 3.10
C GLN A 33 25.07 -35.56 3.91
N LEU A 34 24.75 -35.26 5.18
CA LEU A 34 23.91 -36.13 6.02
C LEU A 34 22.53 -36.36 5.42
N SER A 35 21.95 -35.33 4.79
CA SER A 35 20.64 -35.44 4.10
C SER A 35 20.67 -36.41 2.93
N ARG A 36 21.80 -36.49 2.22
CA ARG A 36 21.97 -37.41 1.09
C ARG A 36 22.09 -38.84 1.60
N ILE A 37 22.93 -39.04 2.62
CA ILE A 37 23.14 -40.34 3.28
C ILE A 37 21.82 -40.92 3.81
N PHE A 38 21.02 -40.12 4.54
CA PHE A 38 19.74 -40.59 5.08
C PHE A 38 18.73 -40.96 4.00
N ARG A 39 18.75 -40.26 2.86
CA ARG A 39 17.88 -40.57 1.72
C ARG A 39 18.29 -41.88 1.05
N GLU A 40 19.59 -42.11 0.87
CA GLU A 40 20.14 -43.35 0.30
C GLU A 40 19.83 -44.56 1.18
N LEU A 41 19.76 -44.38 2.51
CA LEU A 41 19.40 -45.42 3.47
C LEU A 41 17.89 -45.52 3.77
N GLY A 42 17.03 -44.79 3.06
CA GLY A 42 15.58 -44.84 3.27
C GLY A 42 15.07 -44.24 4.59
N VAL A 43 15.94 -43.53 5.34
CA VAL A 43 15.58 -42.87 6.59
C VAL A 43 14.75 -41.63 6.29
N LYS A 44 13.44 -41.71 6.55
CA LYS A 44 12.54 -40.56 6.40
C LYS A 44 12.93 -39.49 7.42
N ARG A 45 13.27 -38.29 6.93
CA ARG A 45 13.40 -37.11 7.80
C ARG A 45 12.10 -36.88 8.55
N LYS A 46 12.18 -36.30 9.76
CA LYS A 46 11.04 -35.75 10.54
C LYS A 46 10.41 -34.51 9.86
N LYS A 47 10.55 -34.41 8.53
CA LYS A 47 10.20 -33.29 7.66
C LYS A 47 8.70 -33.00 7.63
N TYR A 48 7.87 -33.86 8.21
CA TYR A 48 6.41 -33.82 8.07
C TYR A 48 5.61 -33.79 9.39
N GLU A 49 6.25 -33.58 10.54
CA GLU A 49 5.59 -33.69 11.87
C GLU A 49 5.45 -32.34 12.61
N LEU A 50 5.57 -31.20 11.92
CA LEU A 50 5.16 -29.91 12.47
C LEU A 50 3.66 -29.72 12.26
N ASP A 51 2.87 -30.61 12.84
CA ASP A 51 1.42 -30.57 12.85
C ASP A 51 0.90 -29.72 14.02
N LYS A 52 -0.42 -29.71 14.16
CA LYS A 52 -1.08 -28.94 15.22
C LYS A 52 -0.64 -29.41 16.61
N ASP A 53 -0.50 -30.71 16.83
CA ASP A 53 -0.18 -31.30 18.12
C ASP A 53 1.26 -30.97 18.54
N TYR A 54 2.20 -30.92 17.59
CA TYR A 54 3.56 -30.45 17.85
C TYR A 54 3.57 -28.97 18.27
N PHE A 55 2.86 -28.10 17.54
CA PHE A 55 2.80 -26.67 17.90
C PHE A 55 2.06 -26.43 19.21
N ASP A 56 1.07 -27.28 19.53
CA ASP A 56 0.33 -27.21 20.79
C ASP A 56 1.17 -27.69 21.98
N SER A 57 2.04 -28.68 21.78
CA SER A 57 2.98 -29.18 22.81
C SER A 57 4.22 -28.28 22.96
N ASN A 58 4.51 -27.42 21.96
CA ASN A 58 5.67 -26.54 21.94
C ASN A 58 5.28 -25.05 21.85
N LYS A 59 4.16 -24.65 22.45
CA LYS A 59 3.64 -23.26 22.42
C LYS A 59 4.67 -22.21 22.88
N ASN A 60 5.54 -22.60 23.80
CA ASN A 60 6.54 -21.74 24.43
C ASN A 60 7.79 -21.54 23.56
N LYS A 61 7.98 -22.33 22.49
CA LYS A 61 9.12 -22.20 21.58
C LYS A 61 8.85 -21.19 20.48
N THR A 62 9.83 -20.33 20.23
CA THR A 62 9.82 -19.39 19.10
C THR A 62 9.99 -20.13 17.78
N ALA A 63 9.55 -19.51 16.67
CA ALA A 63 9.74 -20.09 15.33
C ALA A 63 11.22 -20.29 14.97
N ARG A 64 12.12 -19.51 15.59
CA ARG A 64 13.57 -19.64 15.44
C ARG A 64 14.12 -20.86 16.17
N GLN A 65 13.72 -21.08 17.42
CA GLN A 65 14.09 -22.27 18.19
C GLN A 65 13.60 -23.55 17.49
N ILE A 66 12.35 -23.57 17.00
CA ILE A 66 11.82 -24.70 16.23
C ILE A 66 12.59 -24.87 14.91
N SER A 67 12.99 -23.78 14.25
CA SER A 67 13.80 -23.81 13.03
C SER A 67 15.19 -24.41 13.28
N GLU A 68 15.84 -24.05 14.38
CA GLU A 68 17.16 -24.54 14.79
C GLU A 68 17.11 -26.02 15.19
N GLU A 69 16.07 -26.43 15.93
CA GLU A 69 15.83 -27.80 16.37
C GLU A 69 15.51 -28.75 15.20
N THR A 70 14.65 -28.31 14.27
CA THR A 70 14.16 -29.17 13.18
C THR A 70 14.97 -29.04 11.88
N GLY A 71 15.77 -27.98 11.75
CA GLY A 71 16.43 -27.61 10.50
C GLY A 71 15.48 -27.12 9.40
N ILE A 72 14.21 -26.85 9.73
CA ILE A 72 13.22 -26.27 8.80
C ILE A 72 13.43 -24.77 8.75
N SER A 73 13.37 -24.15 7.57
CA SER A 73 13.56 -22.70 7.47
C SER A 73 12.53 -21.93 8.28
N ILE A 74 12.95 -20.84 8.94
CA ILE A 74 12.07 -20.02 9.79
C ILE A 74 10.79 -19.57 9.07
N LYS A 75 10.89 -19.25 7.77
CA LYS A 75 9.73 -18.91 6.91
C LYS A 75 8.74 -20.07 6.79
N ARG A 76 9.23 -21.30 6.69
CA ARG A 76 8.39 -22.50 6.61
C ARG A 76 7.81 -22.87 7.97
N VAL A 77 8.54 -22.72 9.07
CA VAL A 77 8.01 -22.88 10.44
C VAL A 77 6.85 -21.91 10.70
N MET A 78 7.02 -20.62 10.37
CA MET A 78 5.95 -19.63 10.51
C MET A 78 4.72 -19.97 9.65
N HIS A 79 4.94 -20.45 8.43
CA HIS A 79 3.86 -20.86 7.54
C HIS A 79 3.09 -22.07 8.10
N LEU A 80 3.79 -23.10 8.60
CA LEU A 80 3.17 -24.29 9.22
C LEU A 80 2.45 -23.93 10.52
N LYS A 81 3.01 -23.05 11.36
CA LYS A 81 2.35 -22.53 12.57
C LYS A 81 1.05 -21.80 12.24
N ARG A 82 1.03 -21.05 11.13
CA ARG A 82 -0.15 -20.33 10.64
C ARG A 82 -1.25 -21.27 10.15
N ILE A 83 -0.87 -22.34 9.46
CA ILE A 83 -1.78 -23.43 9.05
C ILE A 83 -2.36 -24.13 10.29
N ALA A 84 -1.52 -24.52 11.24
CA ALA A 84 -1.94 -25.17 12.49
C ALA A 84 -2.90 -24.31 13.32
N SER A 85 -2.75 -22.98 13.28
CA SER A 85 -3.65 -22.02 13.94
C SER A 85 -4.99 -21.77 13.22
N GLY A 86 -5.26 -22.43 12.09
CA GLY A 86 -6.54 -22.31 11.36
C GLY A 86 -6.72 -21.04 10.53
N ALA A 87 -5.66 -20.26 10.27
CA ALA A 87 -5.76 -19.03 9.50
C ALA A 87 -5.99 -19.29 8.00
N LYS A 88 -7.02 -18.68 7.40
CA LYS A 88 -7.32 -18.78 5.95
C LYS A 88 -6.18 -18.19 5.11
N ILE A 89 -5.61 -18.98 4.20
CA ILE A 89 -4.60 -18.54 3.23
C ILE A 89 -5.28 -18.19 1.90
N SER A 90 -4.84 -17.10 1.25
CA SER A 90 -5.39 -16.61 -0.02
C SER A 90 -5.37 -17.70 -1.11
N LYS A 91 -6.54 -17.99 -1.70
CA LYS A 91 -6.72 -18.85 -2.88
C LYS A 91 -5.79 -18.39 -4.01
N GLY A 92 -4.87 -19.23 -4.47
CA GLY A 92 -4.10 -18.93 -5.68
C GLY A 92 -2.76 -19.64 -5.88
N LYS A 93 -2.25 -20.42 -4.91
CA LYS A 93 -1.10 -21.29 -5.13
C LYS A 93 -1.49 -22.70 -4.71
N THR A 94 -1.46 -23.65 -5.64
CA THR A 94 -1.61 -25.09 -5.35
C THR A 94 -0.68 -25.45 -4.20
N ASP A 95 -1.29 -25.78 -3.06
CA ASP A 95 -0.61 -26.25 -1.86
C ASP A 95 -0.14 -27.70 -2.09
N PHE A 96 1.08 -28.02 -1.67
CA PHE A 96 1.67 -29.36 -1.84
C PHE A 96 1.34 -30.31 -0.68
N THR A 97 0.46 -29.90 0.24
CA THR A 97 0.07 -30.66 1.44
C THR A 97 -1.18 -31.52 1.24
N ASP A 98 -1.70 -31.55 0.01
CA ASP A 98 -3.01 -32.07 -0.32
C ASP A 98 -2.89 -33.37 -1.14
N CYS A 99 -1.78 -34.10 -0.99
CA CYS A 99 -1.56 -35.41 -1.61
C CYS A 99 -2.36 -36.49 -0.89
N ASP A 100 -2.92 -37.43 -1.65
CA ASP A 100 -3.51 -38.62 -1.06
C ASP A 100 -2.36 -39.50 -0.55
N PRO A 101 -2.19 -39.67 0.77
CA PRO A 101 -1.06 -40.40 1.33
C PRO A 101 -1.07 -41.90 0.97
N THR A 102 -2.18 -42.39 0.41
CA THR A 102 -2.34 -43.79 -0.04
C THR A 102 -1.83 -44.03 -1.46
N VAL A 103 -1.54 -42.98 -2.24
CA VAL A 103 -1.13 -43.09 -3.64
C VAL A 103 0.37 -42.84 -3.77
N ASP A 104 1.10 -43.82 -4.30
CA ASP A 104 2.55 -43.70 -4.53
C ASP A 104 2.86 -42.59 -5.57
N PRO A 105 3.61 -41.54 -5.20
CA PRO A 105 4.03 -40.49 -6.13
C PRO A 105 4.84 -41.01 -7.33
N GLY A 106 5.46 -42.18 -7.22
CA GLY A 106 6.18 -42.85 -8.31
C GLY A 106 5.31 -43.19 -9.52
N LEU A 107 3.99 -43.33 -9.32
CA LEU A 107 3.01 -43.64 -10.37
C LEU A 107 2.89 -42.54 -11.42
N ILE A 108 3.44 -41.34 -11.17
CA ILE A 108 3.56 -40.28 -12.18
C ILE A 108 4.37 -40.71 -13.42
N ASN A 109 5.23 -41.72 -13.29
CA ASN A 109 6.02 -42.27 -14.39
C ASN A 109 5.43 -43.56 -14.98
N ASN A 110 4.23 -43.97 -14.55
CA ASN A 110 3.54 -45.15 -15.07
C ASN A 110 2.51 -44.71 -16.13
N HIS A 111 2.72 -45.14 -17.38
CA HIS A 111 1.85 -44.82 -18.51
C HIS A 111 0.41 -45.29 -18.26
N ASP A 112 0.24 -46.57 -17.92
CA ASP A 112 -1.08 -47.22 -17.85
C ASP A 112 -1.90 -46.64 -16.71
N TRP A 113 -1.25 -46.35 -15.59
CA TRP A 113 -1.91 -45.68 -14.47
C TRP A 113 -2.37 -44.27 -14.85
N LEU A 114 -1.51 -43.45 -15.48
CA LEU A 114 -1.90 -42.11 -15.91
C LEU A 114 -3.01 -42.14 -16.97
N TYR A 115 -2.98 -43.11 -17.89
CA TYR A 115 -4.02 -43.30 -18.90
C TYR A 115 -5.34 -43.71 -18.25
N GLU A 116 -5.31 -44.69 -17.34
CA GLU A 116 -6.49 -45.12 -16.59
C GLU A 116 -7.09 -43.95 -15.80
N GLN A 117 -6.29 -43.20 -15.04
CA GLN A 117 -6.82 -42.09 -14.25
C GLN A 117 -7.36 -40.95 -15.10
N TYR A 118 -6.68 -40.58 -16.19
CA TYR A 118 -7.04 -39.42 -17.00
C TYR A 118 -8.08 -39.70 -18.08
N VAL A 119 -7.95 -40.84 -18.77
CA VAL A 119 -8.76 -41.21 -19.95
C VAL A 119 -9.92 -42.12 -19.56
N THR A 120 -9.68 -43.14 -18.72
CA THR A 120 -10.72 -44.09 -18.30
C THR A 120 -11.59 -43.49 -17.19
N ASN A 121 -10.96 -43.04 -16.08
CA ASN A 121 -11.64 -42.51 -14.89
C ASN A 121 -11.99 -41.01 -15.02
N LYS A 122 -11.66 -40.39 -16.16
CA LYS A 122 -11.98 -39.00 -16.50
C LYS A 122 -11.54 -37.96 -15.46
N LEU A 123 -10.51 -38.23 -14.65
CA LEU A 123 -9.98 -37.25 -13.70
C LEU A 123 -9.27 -36.09 -14.41
N GLY A 124 -9.43 -34.88 -13.89
CA GLY A 124 -8.71 -33.71 -14.39
C GLY A 124 -7.23 -33.76 -14.02
N ALA A 125 -6.37 -33.19 -14.86
CA ALA A 125 -4.93 -33.07 -14.56
C ALA A 125 -4.63 -32.40 -13.20
N PRO A 126 -5.41 -31.39 -12.72
CA PRO A 126 -5.24 -30.86 -11.37
C PRO A 126 -5.55 -31.87 -10.26
N SER A 127 -6.54 -32.73 -10.45
CA SER A 127 -6.90 -33.78 -9.46
C SER A 127 -5.85 -34.87 -9.40
N ILE A 128 -5.33 -35.29 -10.55
CA ILE A 128 -4.23 -36.27 -10.63
C ILE A 128 -2.96 -35.67 -10.01
N ALA A 129 -2.67 -34.40 -10.28
CA ALA A 129 -1.54 -33.69 -9.67
C ALA A 129 -1.68 -33.60 -8.15
N LYS A 130 -2.91 -33.38 -7.67
CA LYS A 130 -3.24 -33.40 -6.24
C LYS A 130 -2.95 -34.79 -5.66
N MET A 131 -3.52 -35.87 -6.21
CA MET A 131 -3.29 -37.25 -5.74
C MET A 131 -1.80 -37.60 -5.65
N LEU A 132 -1.02 -37.26 -6.68
CA LEU A 132 0.41 -37.58 -6.76
C LEU A 132 1.33 -36.58 -6.01
N GLY A 133 0.78 -35.54 -5.37
CA GLY A 133 1.58 -34.50 -4.72
C GLY A 133 2.50 -33.74 -5.70
N SER A 134 2.09 -33.59 -6.95
CA SER A 134 2.89 -32.99 -8.03
C SER A 134 2.27 -31.71 -8.57
N LYS A 135 2.99 -31.00 -9.44
CA LYS A 135 2.44 -29.84 -10.16
C LYS A 135 1.60 -30.30 -11.34
N CYS A 136 0.49 -29.61 -11.62
CA CYS A 136 -0.34 -29.85 -12.80
C CYS A 136 0.49 -29.77 -14.11
N SER A 137 1.44 -28.84 -14.18
CA SER A 137 2.40 -28.73 -15.28
C SER A 137 3.26 -30.00 -15.47
N THR A 138 3.56 -30.74 -14.40
CA THR A 138 4.32 -31.98 -14.45
C THR A 138 3.47 -33.12 -15.04
N ILE A 139 2.20 -33.22 -14.65
CA ILE A 139 1.25 -34.17 -15.24
C ILE A 139 1.10 -33.94 -16.75
N TYR A 140 0.94 -32.67 -17.16
CA TYR A 140 0.85 -32.32 -18.58
C TYR A 140 2.12 -32.62 -19.39
N LYS A 141 3.30 -32.60 -18.76
CA LYS A 141 4.55 -33.05 -19.38
C LYS A 141 4.57 -34.56 -19.56
N MET A 142 4.08 -35.31 -18.57
CA MET A 142 4.00 -36.77 -18.65
C MET A 142 2.97 -37.22 -19.69
N PHE A 143 1.80 -36.57 -19.78
CA PHE A 143 0.85 -36.83 -20.87
C PHE A 143 1.48 -36.65 -22.24
N LYS A 144 2.24 -35.56 -22.45
CA LYS A 144 2.96 -35.34 -23.71
C LYS A 144 4.02 -36.43 -23.96
N ARG A 145 4.77 -36.80 -22.93
CA ARG A 145 5.83 -37.84 -23.02
C ARG A 145 5.25 -39.22 -23.35
N PHE A 146 4.06 -39.53 -22.84
CA PHE A 146 3.38 -40.80 -22.98
C PHE A 146 2.35 -40.82 -24.12
N GLY A 147 2.24 -39.75 -24.93
CA GLY A 147 1.29 -39.69 -26.04
C GLY A 147 -0.18 -39.62 -25.64
N ILE A 148 -0.49 -39.24 -24.40
CA ILE A 148 -1.86 -39.11 -23.90
C ILE A 148 -2.44 -37.76 -24.34
N SER A 149 -3.39 -37.79 -25.28
CA SER A 149 -4.06 -36.59 -25.80
C SER A 149 -4.85 -35.84 -24.74
N ARG A 150 -4.70 -34.51 -24.68
CA ARG A 150 -5.41 -33.67 -23.71
C ARG A 150 -6.88 -33.52 -24.10
N ARG A 151 -7.78 -33.67 -23.12
CA ARG A 151 -9.21 -33.37 -23.29
C ARG A 151 -9.44 -31.88 -23.47
N ASN A 152 -10.30 -31.49 -24.41
CA ASN A 152 -10.70 -30.10 -24.60
C ASN A 152 -11.63 -29.62 -23.46
N ILE A 153 -11.87 -28.31 -23.39
CA ILE A 153 -12.63 -27.69 -22.29
C ILE A 153 -14.05 -28.28 -22.17
N SER A 154 -14.70 -28.59 -23.29
CA SER A 154 -16.03 -29.22 -23.33
C SER A 154 -16.01 -30.63 -22.73
N GLN A 155 -14.99 -31.43 -23.02
CA GLN A 155 -14.78 -32.79 -22.50
C GLN A 155 -14.31 -32.83 -21.02
N ALA A 156 -13.87 -31.70 -20.48
CA ALA A 156 -13.44 -31.58 -19.08
C ALA A 156 -14.59 -31.17 -18.13
N MET A 157 -15.65 -30.56 -18.65
CA MET A 157 -16.80 -30.06 -17.87
C MET A 157 -17.88 -31.13 -17.59
N GLU A 158 -17.78 -32.32 -18.19
CA GLU A 158 -18.78 -33.38 -18.04
C GLU A 158 -18.80 -34.07 -16.66
N VAL A 159 -17.79 -33.86 -15.80
CA VAL A 159 -17.67 -34.58 -14.51
C VAL A 159 -17.52 -33.64 -13.31
N LYS A 160 -18.67 -33.20 -12.77
CA LYS A 160 -19.02 -33.02 -11.34
C LYS A 160 -20.11 -31.93 -11.17
N LYS A 161 -21.38 -32.25 -11.46
CA LYS A 161 -22.49 -31.58 -10.77
C LYS A 161 -22.67 -32.26 -9.41
N LYS A 162 -22.30 -31.57 -8.33
CA LYS A 162 -22.54 -32.03 -6.96
C LYS A 162 -24.00 -31.73 -6.63
N TRP A 163 -24.88 -32.72 -6.75
CA TRP A 163 -26.29 -32.58 -6.36
C TRP A 163 -26.48 -32.85 -4.87
N PRO A 164 -27.37 -32.12 -4.18
CA PRO A 164 -27.88 -32.54 -2.87
C PRO A 164 -28.59 -33.88 -2.98
N SER A 165 -28.57 -34.69 -1.92
CA SER A 165 -29.37 -35.92 -1.89
C SER A 165 -30.86 -35.60 -1.85
N LYS A 166 -31.69 -36.55 -2.28
CA LYS A 166 -33.15 -36.45 -2.24
C LYS A 166 -33.65 -36.11 -0.84
N ASP A 167 -33.19 -36.84 0.17
CA ASP A 167 -33.60 -36.65 1.57
C ASP A 167 -33.27 -35.24 2.09
N TRP A 168 -32.12 -34.69 1.69
CA TRP A 168 -31.74 -33.33 2.06
C TRP A 168 -32.67 -32.28 1.46
N LEU A 169 -33.07 -32.46 0.20
CA LEU A 169 -34.04 -31.58 -0.47
C LEU A 169 -35.44 -31.74 0.11
N GLU A 170 -35.89 -32.95 0.41
CA GLU A 170 -37.20 -33.16 1.02
C GLU A 170 -37.28 -32.49 2.40
N ASP A 171 -36.22 -32.59 3.21
CA ASP A 171 -36.19 -31.96 4.52
C ASP A 171 -36.11 -30.42 4.46
N HIS A 172 -35.24 -29.87 3.63
CA HIS A 172 -35.00 -28.43 3.63
C HIS A 172 -35.99 -27.66 2.73
N TYR A 173 -36.26 -28.17 1.53
CA TYR A 173 -37.12 -27.51 0.56
C TYR A 173 -38.61 -27.83 0.77
N ASN A 174 -38.97 -29.09 1.08
CA ASN A 174 -40.37 -29.48 1.30
C ASN A 174 -40.83 -29.32 2.75
N ASN A 175 -40.09 -29.82 3.74
CA ASN A 175 -40.52 -29.78 5.14
C ASN A 175 -40.27 -28.40 5.75
N SER A 176 -39.04 -27.89 5.64
CA SER A 176 -38.62 -26.59 6.18
C SER A 176 -39.03 -25.41 5.30
N LYS A 177 -39.66 -25.66 4.16
CA LYS A 177 -40.21 -24.67 3.21
C LYS A 177 -39.17 -23.67 2.68
N TRP A 178 -37.88 -23.99 2.64
CA TRP A 178 -36.85 -23.10 2.10
C TRP A 178 -37.00 -22.85 0.61
N SER A 179 -36.73 -21.62 0.16
CA SER A 179 -36.62 -21.27 -1.25
C SER A 179 -35.45 -22.01 -1.92
N VAL A 180 -35.51 -22.19 -3.24
CA VAL A 180 -34.40 -22.76 -4.05
C VAL A 180 -33.08 -22.00 -3.82
N GLU A 181 -33.15 -20.67 -3.68
CA GLU A 181 -31.97 -19.82 -3.43
C GLU A 181 -31.34 -20.09 -2.07
N ARG A 182 -32.14 -20.16 -0.99
CA ARG A 182 -31.65 -20.54 0.33
C ARG A 182 -31.03 -21.95 0.33
N CYS A 183 -31.65 -22.92 -0.34
CA CYS A 183 -31.07 -24.25 -0.51
C CYS A 183 -29.72 -24.20 -1.24
N SER A 184 -29.56 -23.30 -2.23
CA SER A 184 -28.31 -23.15 -2.98
C SER A 184 -27.17 -22.60 -2.11
N VAL A 185 -27.48 -21.59 -1.29
CA VAL A 185 -26.52 -20.99 -0.34
C VAL A 185 -26.07 -22.01 0.69
N GLU A 186 -27.02 -22.72 1.31
CA GLU A 186 -26.71 -23.65 2.40
C GLU A 186 -25.98 -24.90 1.93
N PHE A 187 -26.35 -25.42 0.75
CA PHE A 187 -25.65 -26.57 0.17
C PHE A 187 -24.28 -26.19 -0.44
N GLY A 188 -24.04 -24.90 -0.69
CA GLY A 188 -22.83 -24.40 -1.33
C GLY A 188 -22.77 -24.69 -2.83
N THR A 189 -23.89 -24.57 -3.53
CA THR A 189 -24.02 -24.75 -4.99
C THR A 189 -24.79 -23.60 -5.63
N ASN A 190 -24.96 -23.60 -6.96
CA ASN A 190 -25.79 -22.60 -7.64
C ASN A 190 -27.27 -23.01 -7.63
N TRP A 191 -28.17 -22.03 -7.78
CA TRP A 191 -29.62 -22.28 -7.73
C TRP A 191 -30.11 -23.22 -8.85
N GLU A 192 -29.48 -23.17 -10.03
CA GLU A 192 -29.75 -24.08 -11.14
C GLU A 192 -29.46 -25.55 -10.79
N ALA A 193 -28.42 -25.82 -10.01
CA ALA A 193 -28.09 -27.18 -9.58
C ALA A 193 -29.10 -27.73 -8.55
N ILE A 194 -29.67 -26.87 -7.69
CA ILE A 194 -30.78 -27.24 -6.81
C ILE A 194 -32.04 -27.51 -7.64
N TYR A 195 -32.32 -26.65 -8.62
CA TYR A 195 -33.48 -26.78 -9.50
C TYR A 195 -33.46 -28.07 -10.33
N GLU A 196 -32.30 -28.40 -10.92
CA GLU A 196 -32.10 -29.64 -11.65
C GLU A 196 -32.11 -30.87 -10.74
N ALA A 197 -31.62 -30.76 -9.50
CA ALA A 197 -31.73 -31.84 -8.52
C ALA A 197 -33.19 -32.08 -8.08
N LEU A 198 -33.99 -31.04 -7.85
CA LEU A 198 -35.42 -31.15 -7.54
C LEU A 198 -36.19 -31.84 -8.68
N LYS A 199 -35.90 -31.48 -9.94
CA LYS A 199 -36.45 -32.19 -11.11
C LYS A 199 -35.99 -33.63 -11.19
N HIS A 200 -34.69 -33.88 -11.00
CA HIS A 200 -34.11 -35.22 -11.08
C HIS A 200 -34.73 -36.20 -10.06
N TYR A 201 -35.04 -35.72 -8.85
CA TYR A 201 -35.68 -36.51 -7.80
C TYR A 201 -37.22 -36.46 -7.82
N ASN A 202 -37.83 -35.84 -8.84
CA ASN A 202 -39.29 -35.64 -8.95
C ASN A 202 -39.92 -34.94 -7.74
N ILE A 203 -39.23 -33.97 -7.15
CA ILE A 203 -39.75 -33.12 -6.08
C ILE A 203 -40.49 -31.92 -6.71
N PRO A 204 -41.80 -31.72 -6.45
CA PRO A 204 -42.57 -30.66 -7.09
C PRO A 204 -42.03 -29.26 -6.82
N LEU A 205 -41.89 -28.46 -7.89
CA LEU A 205 -41.54 -27.05 -7.78
C LEU A 205 -42.73 -26.27 -7.24
N ARG A 206 -42.52 -25.52 -6.15
CA ARG A 206 -43.50 -24.61 -5.58
C ARG A 206 -43.56 -23.36 -6.46
N ASP A 207 -44.75 -22.79 -6.66
CA ASP A 207 -44.87 -21.53 -7.40
C ASP A 207 -44.09 -20.41 -6.69
N ALA A 208 -43.74 -19.36 -7.44
CA ALA A 208 -42.95 -18.25 -6.91
C ALA A 208 -43.61 -17.64 -5.65
N SER A 209 -44.94 -17.59 -5.58
CA SER A 209 -45.67 -17.06 -4.43
C SER A 209 -45.47 -17.90 -3.16
N THR A 210 -45.46 -19.23 -3.28
CA THR A 210 -45.29 -20.19 -2.18
C THR A 210 -43.84 -20.37 -1.76
N GLN A 211 -42.88 -20.11 -2.64
CA GLN A 211 -41.46 -20.03 -2.29
C GLN A 211 -41.11 -18.75 -1.52
N HIS A 212 -41.86 -17.67 -1.75
CA HIS A 212 -41.61 -16.34 -1.18
C HIS A 212 -42.52 -15.96 0.01
N ARG A 213 -43.40 -16.86 0.47
CA ARG A 213 -44.28 -16.62 1.64
C ARG A 213 -43.53 -16.23 2.93
N GLY A 214 -42.25 -16.55 3.03
CA GLY A 214 -41.39 -16.18 4.18
C GLY A 214 -40.49 -14.96 3.96
N ASN A 215 -40.43 -14.40 2.75
CA ASN A 215 -39.62 -13.23 2.41
C ASN A 215 -40.51 -12.23 1.65
N LEU A 216 -41.47 -11.61 2.34
CA LEU A 216 -42.03 -10.35 1.87
C LEU A 216 -40.95 -9.29 1.97
N ASN A 217 -40.51 -8.80 0.82
CA ASN A 217 -39.49 -7.78 0.64
C ASN A 217 -39.77 -6.56 1.54
N GLU A 218 -38.80 -6.18 2.37
CA GLU A 218 -38.85 -5.05 3.32
C GLU A 218 -39.14 -3.69 2.64
N PHE A 219 -39.13 -3.63 1.30
CA PHE A 219 -39.42 -2.44 0.50
C PHE A 219 -40.86 -2.35 -0.07
N TYR A 220 -41.73 -3.36 0.12
CA TYR A 220 -43.14 -3.23 -0.26
C TYR A 220 -44.00 -2.75 0.92
N GLY A 221 -44.13 -1.43 1.02
CA GLY A 221 -45.29 -0.77 1.60
C GLY A 221 -45.45 -0.83 3.12
N MET A 222 -44.56 -0.17 3.87
CA MET A 222 -44.76 0.09 5.30
C MET A 222 -45.97 1.00 5.62
N ASN A 223 -46.62 1.62 4.64
CA ASN A 223 -47.66 2.63 4.87
C ASN A 223 -49.04 2.30 4.25
N HIS A 224 -49.29 1.07 3.80
CA HIS A 224 -50.61 0.68 3.30
C HIS A 224 -51.40 -0.03 4.40
N ASN A 225 -52.63 0.42 4.67
CA ASN A 225 -53.52 -0.29 5.58
C ASN A 225 -53.89 -1.68 5.00
N GLU A 226 -54.33 -2.59 5.86
CA GLU A 226 -54.64 -3.98 5.45
C GLU A 226 -55.70 -4.05 4.34
N GLU A 227 -56.64 -3.11 4.32
CA GLU A 227 -57.64 -3.01 3.26
C GLU A 227 -57.04 -2.69 1.88
N THR A 228 -56.00 -1.86 1.84
CA THR A 228 -55.25 -1.51 0.62
C THR A 228 -54.38 -2.67 0.16
N LYS A 229 -53.79 -3.42 1.09
CA LYS A 229 -53.03 -4.64 0.75
C LYS A 229 -53.95 -5.73 0.18
N ILE A 230 -55.14 -5.91 0.77
CA ILE A 230 -56.17 -6.83 0.25
C ILE A 230 -56.69 -6.37 -1.12
N LYS A 231 -56.87 -5.07 -1.35
CA LYS A 231 -57.25 -4.51 -2.67
C LYS A 231 -56.15 -4.71 -3.71
N CYS A 232 -54.88 -4.45 -3.38
CA CYS A 232 -53.75 -4.71 -4.29
C CYS A 232 -53.58 -6.20 -4.59
N ALA A 233 -53.81 -7.07 -3.60
CA ALA A 233 -53.82 -8.52 -3.79
C ALA A 233 -55.00 -9.00 -4.65
N LYS A 234 -56.21 -8.43 -4.46
CA LYS A 234 -57.39 -8.72 -5.30
C LYS A 234 -57.23 -8.20 -6.74
N ILE A 235 -56.61 -7.04 -6.92
CA ILE A 235 -56.30 -6.48 -8.25
C ILE A 235 -55.21 -7.31 -8.93
N GLY A 236 -54.13 -7.65 -8.21
CA GLY A 236 -53.09 -8.55 -8.70
C GLY A 236 -53.59 -9.96 -9.02
N SER A 237 -54.56 -10.47 -8.25
CA SER A 237 -55.22 -11.76 -8.49
C SER A 237 -56.18 -11.73 -9.68
N LYS A 238 -56.95 -10.64 -9.86
CA LYS A 238 -57.90 -10.49 -10.97
C LYS A 238 -57.19 -10.30 -12.32
N TYR A 239 -56.05 -9.60 -12.33
CA TYR A 239 -55.29 -9.35 -13.56
C TYR A 239 -54.12 -10.28 -13.77
N GLY A 240 -53.65 -11.01 -12.74
CA GLY A 240 -52.52 -11.93 -12.82
C GLY A 240 -52.83 -13.27 -13.52
N ALA A 241 -54.09 -13.72 -13.53
CA ALA A 241 -54.50 -14.92 -14.25
C ALA A 241 -54.73 -14.64 -15.76
N GLU A 242 -55.14 -13.42 -16.13
CA GLU A 242 -55.30 -12.99 -17.52
C GLU A 242 -53.99 -12.45 -18.13
N TYR A 243 -53.02 -12.04 -17.31
CA TYR A 243 -51.71 -11.52 -17.74
C TYR A 243 -50.86 -12.52 -18.53
N TRP A 244 -51.10 -13.82 -18.34
CA TRP A 244 -50.27 -14.91 -18.89
C TRP A 244 -50.95 -15.70 -20.02
N THR A 245 -52.22 -15.46 -20.33
CA THR A 245 -52.99 -16.35 -21.22
C THR A 245 -53.34 -15.80 -22.60
N THR A 246 -53.28 -14.49 -22.87
CA THR A 246 -53.82 -13.98 -24.16
C THR A 246 -52.80 -13.82 -25.28
N GLY A 247 -51.50 -13.73 -25.02
CA GLY A 247 -50.47 -13.64 -26.07
C GLY A 247 -50.57 -12.44 -27.04
N ASP A 248 -51.61 -11.60 -26.93
CA ASP A 248 -51.89 -10.52 -27.87
C ASP A 248 -51.31 -9.18 -27.37
N VAL A 249 -50.28 -8.73 -28.10
CA VAL A 249 -49.51 -7.52 -27.81
C VAL A 249 -50.26 -6.25 -28.17
N GLU A 250 -51.26 -6.29 -29.07
CA GLU A 250 -52.02 -5.11 -29.50
C GLU A 250 -53.10 -4.73 -28.50
N GLU A 251 -53.86 -5.69 -27.97
CA GLU A 251 -54.88 -5.42 -26.96
C GLU A 251 -54.25 -4.91 -25.64
N LYS A 252 -53.02 -5.37 -25.35
CA LYS A 252 -52.17 -4.87 -24.26
C LYS A 252 -51.80 -3.40 -24.43
N LYS A 253 -51.43 -2.96 -25.64
CA LYS A 253 -51.16 -1.55 -25.93
C LYS A 253 -52.43 -0.70 -25.82
N ARG A 254 -53.59 -1.25 -26.22
CA ARG A 254 -54.89 -0.57 -26.14
C ARG A 254 -55.32 -0.27 -24.71
N LEU A 255 -55.31 -1.27 -23.82
CA LEU A 255 -55.71 -1.13 -22.41
C LEU A 255 -54.78 -0.19 -21.61
N THR A 256 -53.47 -0.29 -21.83
CA THR A 256 -52.49 0.62 -21.20
C THR A 256 -52.68 2.06 -21.68
N SER A 257 -53.02 2.24 -22.96
CA SER A 257 -53.34 3.55 -23.56
C SER A 257 -54.64 4.14 -23.00
N GLU A 258 -55.69 3.34 -22.80
CA GLU A 258 -56.97 3.81 -22.23
C GLU A 258 -56.86 4.20 -20.75
N ILE A 259 -56.13 3.42 -19.95
CA ILE A 259 -55.91 3.74 -18.53
C ILE A 259 -55.04 4.99 -18.41
N SER A 260 -54.00 5.11 -19.23
CA SER A 260 -53.19 6.33 -19.32
C SER A 260 -54.07 7.52 -19.73
N LYS A 261 -54.87 7.42 -20.79
CA LYS A 261 -55.80 8.49 -21.21
C LYS A 261 -56.76 8.91 -20.10
N LYS A 262 -57.31 7.98 -19.31
CA LYS A 262 -58.18 8.32 -18.15
C LYS A 262 -57.42 9.03 -17.04
N VAL A 263 -56.22 8.58 -16.68
CA VAL A 263 -55.39 9.22 -15.64
C VAL A 263 -54.89 10.60 -16.08
N TRP A 264 -54.55 10.79 -17.35
CA TRP A 264 -54.06 12.05 -17.93
C TRP A 264 -55.16 13.00 -18.40
N SER A 265 -56.45 12.62 -18.31
CA SER A 265 -57.56 13.50 -18.71
C SER A 265 -57.85 14.62 -17.69
N ASP A 266 -57.58 14.38 -16.40
CA ASP A 266 -57.82 15.31 -15.29
C ASP A 266 -56.66 16.32 -15.14
N PRO A 267 -56.87 17.63 -15.38
CA PRO A 267 -55.82 18.65 -15.31
C PRO A 267 -55.21 18.82 -13.91
N LEU A 268 -56.00 18.66 -12.84
CA LEU A 268 -55.55 18.84 -11.47
C LEU A 268 -54.66 17.68 -11.02
N LYS A 269 -55.05 16.44 -11.38
CA LYS A 269 -54.22 15.26 -11.12
C LYS A 269 -52.92 15.28 -11.91
N ARG A 270 -52.91 15.84 -13.12
CA ARG A 270 -51.68 16.05 -13.90
C ARG A 270 -50.71 17.00 -13.20
N HIS A 271 -51.22 18.11 -12.67
CA HIS A 271 -50.41 19.07 -11.92
C HIS A 271 -49.83 18.43 -10.65
N ASP A 272 -50.67 17.82 -9.80
CA ASP A 272 -50.23 17.17 -8.57
C ASP A 272 -49.22 16.05 -8.82
N HIS A 273 -49.44 15.27 -9.88
CA HIS A 273 -48.52 14.19 -10.23
C HIS A 273 -47.20 14.71 -10.80
N SER A 274 -47.20 15.83 -11.53
CA SER A 274 -45.99 16.52 -12.02
C SER A 274 -45.19 17.15 -10.88
N VAL A 275 -45.87 17.82 -9.93
CA VAL A 275 -45.26 18.36 -8.71
C VAL A 275 -44.64 17.23 -7.88
N ARG A 276 -45.37 16.13 -7.68
CA ARG A 276 -44.87 14.96 -6.94
C ARG A 276 -43.69 14.27 -7.62
N ILE A 277 -43.69 14.15 -8.96
CA ILE A 277 -42.54 13.63 -9.70
C ILE A 277 -41.34 14.57 -9.55
N THR A 278 -41.54 15.88 -9.64
CA THR A 278 -40.50 16.89 -9.44
C THR A 278 -39.90 16.77 -8.04
N GLU A 279 -40.72 16.61 -7.01
CA GLU A 279 -40.30 16.43 -5.62
C GLU A 279 -39.51 15.13 -5.42
N LEU A 280 -39.96 14.03 -6.04
CA LEU A 280 -39.24 12.75 -6.02
C LEU A 280 -37.92 12.81 -6.81
N CYS A 281 -37.84 13.59 -7.88
CA CYS A 281 -36.61 13.82 -8.64
C CYS A 281 -35.59 14.61 -7.81
N LYS A 282 -36.01 15.67 -7.11
CA LYS A 282 -35.17 16.41 -6.15
C LYS A 282 -34.60 15.52 -5.04
N GLN A 283 -35.29 14.43 -4.70
CA GLN A 283 -34.84 13.45 -3.70
C GLN A 283 -34.00 12.30 -4.30
N GLY A 284 -33.76 12.31 -5.61
CA GLY A 284 -33.11 11.21 -6.35
C GLY A 284 -33.88 9.89 -6.22
N LYS A 285 -35.21 9.95 -6.18
CA LYS A 285 -36.14 8.80 -6.02
C LYS A 285 -36.94 8.51 -7.29
N CYS A 286 -36.80 9.32 -8.34
CA CYS A 286 -37.50 9.14 -9.61
C CYS A 286 -36.59 9.54 -10.77
N ASN A 287 -36.54 8.71 -11.82
CA ASN A 287 -35.84 9.01 -13.07
C ASN A 287 -36.80 9.78 -13.99
N ALA A 288 -36.82 11.10 -13.91
CA ALA A 288 -37.46 11.92 -14.94
C ALA A 288 -36.45 12.31 -16.01
N LYS A 289 -36.88 12.27 -17.26
CA LYS A 289 -36.12 12.78 -18.42
C LYS A 289 -36.50 14.23 -18.65
N ASN A 290 -35.53 15.07 -19.03
CA ASN A 290 -35.71 16.47 -19.42
C ASN A 290 -36.19 17.40 -18.28
N ILE A 291 -35.54 17.32 -17.12
CA ILE A 291 -35.79 18.24 -16.01
C ILE A 291 -35.14 19.58 -16.33
N THR A 292 -35.91 20.67 -16.28
CA THR A 292 -35.37 22.02 -16.52
C THR A 292 -34.66 22.52 -15.26
N TYR A 293 -33.43 22.98 -15.41
CA TYR A 293 -32.59 23.57 -14.38
C TYR A 293 -32.09 24.93 -14.85
N ILE A 294 -32.07 25.92 -13.95
CA ILE A 294 -31.48 27.24 -14.21
C ILE A 294 -30.19 27.30 -13.40
N SER A 295 -29.05 27.38 -14.06
CA SER A 295 -27.74 27.42 -13.41
C SER A 295 -27.44 28.80 -12.80
N TYR A 296 -26.39 28.89 -11.99
CA TYR A 296 -25.98 30.12 -11.31
C TYR A 296 -25.71 31.31 -12.25
N ASN A 297 -25.27 31.04 -13.49
CA ASN A 297 -25.01 32.02 -14.53
C ASN A 297 -26.27 32.37 -15.37
N GLY A 298 -27.43 31.77 -15.05
CA GLY A 298 -28.71 32.02 -15.71
C GLY A 298 -29.04 31.10 -16.89
N ASP A 299 -28.18 30.15 -17.25
CA ASP A 299 -28.44 29.23 -18.37
C ASP A 299 -29.58 28.25 -18.04
N ILE A 300 -30.44 28.00 -19.03
CA ILE A 300 -31.56 27.06 -18.92
C ILE A 300 -31.12 25.72 -19.49
N ILE A 301 -30.84 24.76 -18.62
CA ILE A 301 -30.30 23.44 -18.95
C ILE A 301 -31.38 22.36 -18.80
N LYS A 302 -31.46 21.42 -19.74
CA LYS A 302 -32.37 20.27 -19.68
C LYS A 302 -31.61 19.01 -19.23
N MET A 303 -31.67 18.73 -17.94
CA MET A 303 -31.04 17.55 -17.33
C MET A 303 -31.75 16.27 -17.75
N LYS A 304 -31.00 15.24 -18.11
CA LYS A 304 -31.50 13.94 -18.59
C LYS A 304 -31.80 12.97 -17.45
N SER A 305 -31.31 13.26 -16.25
CA SER A 305 -31.61 12.48 -15.05
C SER A 305 -31.71 13.33 -13.77
N SER A 306 -32.32 12.74 -12.73
CA SER A 306 -32.31 13.33 -11.38
C SER A 306 -30.91 13.42 -10.76
N TRP A 307 -29.97 12.59 -11.23
CA TRP A 307 -28.59 12.57 -10.74
C TRP A 307 -27.79 13.74 -11.29
N GLU A 308 -27.97 14.04 -12.57
CA GLU A 308 -27.41 15.24 -13.20
C GLU A 308 -27.96 16.50 -12.54
N LEU A 309 -29.27 16.57 -12.28
CA LEU A 309 -29.88 17.70 -11.57
C LEU A 309 -29.24 17.94 -10.20
N LEU A 310 -29.09 16.88 -9.40
CA LEU A 310 -28.47 16.98 -8.07
C LEU A 310 -27.01 17.42 -8.16
N THR A 311 -26.28 16.91 -9.14
CA THR A 311 -24.88 17.26 -9.37
C THR A 311 -24.75 18.74 -9.73
N ALA A 312 -25.54 19.23 -10.69
CA ALA A 312 -25.58 20.64 -11.06
C ALA A 312 -25.91 21.55 -9.87
N GLN A 313 -26.88 21.18 -9.03
CA GLN A 313 -27.23 21.92 -7.81
C GLN A 313 -26.08 22.00 -6.80
N ILE A 314 -25.24 20.97 -6.73
CA ILE A 314 -24.05 20.96 -5.86
C ILE A 314 -22.97 21.85 -6.46
N LEU A 315 -22.72 21.75 -7.76
CA LEU A 315 -21.72 22.56 -8.46
C LEU A 315 -22.04 24.06 -8.32
N ASP A 316 -23.29 24.45 -8.52
CA ASP A 316 -23.75 25.86 -8.39
C ASP A 316 -23.60 26.43 -6.98
N LYS A 317 -23.78 25.61 -5.94
CA LYS A 317 -23.71 26.05 -4.55
C LYS A 317 -22.30 25.96 -3.98
N SER A 318 -21.36 25.41 -4.74
CA SER A 318 -20.01 25.15 -4.29
C SER A 318 -19.15 26.40 -4.38
N ASP A 319 -18.56 26.79 -3.26
CA ASP A 319 -17.63 27.92 -3.18
C ASP A 319 -16.23 27.60 -3.74
N VAL A 320 -15.99 26.38 -4.22
CA VAL A 320 -14.72 25.96 -4.82
C VAL A 320 -14.79 25.68 -6.32
N VAL A 321 -15.99 25.74 -6.90
CA VAL A 321 -16.18 25.67 -8.36
C VAL A 321 -16.02 27.09 -8.91
N VAL A 322 -15.14 27.24 -9.89
CA VAL A 322 -14.97 28.51 -10.63
C VAL A 322 -16.00 28.57 -11.75
N ASP A 323 -16.13 27.48 -12.48
CA ASP A 323 -17.08 27.36 -13.58
C ASP A 323 -17.43 25.89 -13.83
N TRP A 324 -18.55 25.64 -14.48
CA TRP A 324 -18.91 24.32 -14.96
C TRP A 324 -19.84 24.41 -16.17
N LYS A 325 -19.80 23.37 -17.00
CA LYS A 325 -20.61 23.27 -18.22
C LYS A 325 -21.26 21.90 -18.31
N TYR A 326 -22.43 21.85 -18.95
CA TYR A 326 -23.17 20.62 -19.21
C TYR A 326 -22.98 20.18 -20.67
N GLU A 327 -22.66 18.91 -20.88
CA GLU A 327 -22.49 18.29 -22.22
C GLU A 327 -21.49 19.00 -23.15
N ASP A 328 -20.41 19.57 -22.60
CA ASP A 328 -19.38 20.31 -23.35
C ASP A 328 -18.44 19.41 -24.17
N LEU A 329 -18.44 18.09 -23.90
CA LEU A 329 -17.52 17.15 -24.53
C LEU A 329 -18.24 15.95 -25.16
N SER A 330 -17.86 15.64 -26.41
CA SER A 330 -18.25 14.43 -27.14
C SER A 330 -17.03 13.63 -27.58
N ILE A 331 -16.87 12.40 -27.08
CA ILE A 331 -15.73 11.52 -27.35
C ILE A 331 -16.18 10.37 -28.28
N LYS A 332 -15.40 10.08 -29.33
CA LYS A 332 -15.62 8.91 -30.18
C LYS A 332 -15.11 7.63 -29.51
N TYR A 333 -15.89 6.56 -29.55
CA TYR A 333 -15.50 5.24 -29.05
C TYR A 333 -15.95 4.10 -29.98
N HIS A 334 -15.24 2.98 -29.95
CA HIS A 334 -15.49 1.80 -30.78
C HIS A 334 -16.28 0.76 -29.99
N ASP A 335 -17.50 0.45 -30.43
CA ASP A 335 -18.38 -0.58 -29.89
C ASP A 335 -18.54 -1.70 -30.93
N GLY A 336 -17.65 -2.69 -30.87
CA GLY A 336 -17.46 -3.66 -31.96
C GLY A 336 -16.98 -2.96 -33.24
N ASP A 337 -17.69 -3.21 -34.34
CA ASP A 337 -17.39 -2.60 -35.65
C ASP A 337 -18.00 -1.19 -35.82
N HIS A 338 -18.71 -0.69 -34.81
CA HIS A 338 -19.39 0.60 -34.88
C HIS A 338 -18.63 1.69 -34.12
N ILE A 339 -18.47 2.86 -34.75
CA ILE A 339 -17.98 4.08 -34.07
C ILE A 339 -19.19 4.85 -33.54
N ARG A 340 -19.21 5.12 -32.24
CA ARG A 340 -20.26 5.87 -31.56
C ARG A 340 -19.69 7.12 -30.89
N ASN A 341 -20.55 8.10 -30.61
CA ASN A 341 -20.21 9.28 -29.81
C ASN A 341 -20.73 9.12 -28.39
N PHE A 342 -19.88 9.40 -27.41
CA PHE A 342 -20.22 9.50 -25.99
C PHE A 342 -20.17 10.96 -25.57
N ILE A 343 -21.31 11.49 -25.14
CA ILE A 343 -21.44 12.84 -24.60
C ILE A 343 -21.29 12.75 -23.08
N VAL A 344 -20.37 13.53 -22.52
CA VAL A 344 -20.04 13.53 -21.09
C VAL A 344 -20.91 14.54 -20.36
N ASP A 345 -21.45 14.18 -19.20
CA ASP A 345 -22.46 15.01 -18.53
C ASP A 345 -21.93 16.39 -18.11
N PHE A 346 -20.78 16.49 -17.43
CA PHE A 346 -20.25 17.78 -16.96
C PHE A 346 -18.76 17.96 -17.21
N TRP A 347 -18.36 19.19 -17.49
CA TRP A 347 -17.01 19.70 -17.29
C TRP A 347 -17.04 20.69 -16.12
N VAL A 348 -16.02 20.66 -15.27
CA VAL A 348 -15.92 21.51 -14.07
C VAL A 348 -14.52 22.06 -13.96
N LYS A 349 -14.41 23.38 -13.74
CA LYS A 349 -13.18 24.06 -13.37
C LYS A 349 -13.21 24.43 -11.89
N TRP A 350 -12.21 23.96 -11.16
CA TRP A 350 -12.06 24.18 -9.73
C TRP A 350 -11.21 25.43 -9.45
N LYS A 351 -11.33 25.98 -8.24
CA LYS A 351 -10.57 27.17 -7.79
C LYS A 351 -9.06 26.96 -7.79
N ASP A 352 -8.59 25.72 -7.68
CA ASP A 352 -7.18 25.36 -7.77
C ASP A 352 -6.66 25.26 -9.23
N GLY A 353 -7.53 25.52 -10.22
CA GLY A 353 -7.21 25.47 -11.64
C GLY A 353 -7.31 24.07 -12.27
N LEU A 354 -7.65 23.03 -11.49
CA LEU A 354 -7.92 21.71 -12.05
C LEU A 354 -9.20 21.76 -12.90
N GLU A 355 -9.20 20.97 -13.96
CA GLU A 355 -10.38 20.74 -14.79
C GLU A 355 -10.73 19.25 -14.75
N SER A 356 -11.99 18.95 -14.45
CA SER A 356 -12.51 17.59 -14.32
C SER A 356 -13.70 17.37 -15.24
N TYR A 357 -13.82 16.15 -15.74
CA TYR A 357 -15.06 15.66 -16.34
C TYR A 357 -15.81 14.76 -15.37
N ILE A 358 -17.13 14.96 -15.29
CA ILE A 358 -18.02 14.20 -14.41
C ILE A 358 -19.04 13.44 -15.26
N GLU A 359 -19.21 12.14 -14.98
CA GLU A 359 -20.27 11.30 -15.55
C GLU A 359 -21.20 10.82 -14.43
N CYS A 360 -22.51 10.97 -14.61
CA CYS A 360 -23.54 10.53 -13.69
C CYS A 360 -24.16 9.20 -14.14
N LYS A 361 -23.86 8.11 -13.43
CA LYS A 361 -24.38 6.79 -13.81
C LYS A 361 -24.78 5.92 -12.64
N ASN A 362 -26.07 5.60 -12.55
CA ASN A 362 -26.53 4.70 -11.51
C ASN A 362 -25.82 3.33 -11.57
N GLN A 363 -25.33 2.87 -10.42
CA GLN A 363 -24.50 1.67 -10.27
C GLN A 363 -25.05 0.41 -10.98
N HIS A 364 -26.37 0.22 -11.00
CA HIS A 364 -26.97 -0.94 -11.69
C HIS A 364 -26.82 -0.93 -13.21
N LEU A 365 -26.60 0.25 -13.82
CA LEU A 365 -26.36 0.38 -15.26
C LEU A 365 -24.91 0.11 -15.63
N LEU A 366 -23.98 0.22 -14.67
CA LEU A 366 -22.55 -0.05 -14.85
C LEU A 366 -22.23 -1.53 -15.12
N ILE A 367 -23.20 -2.42 -14.93
CA ILE A 367 -23.06 -3.84 -15.26
C ILE A 367 -23.06 -4.05 -16.79
N LYS A 368 -23.63 -3.11 -17.56
CA LYS A 368 -23.70 -3.22 -19.02
C LYS A 368 -22.35 -2.89 -19.66
N GLU A 369 -21.86 -3.78 -20.52
CA GLU A 369 -20.57 -3.63 -21.21
C GLU A 369 -20.44 -2.30 -21.96
N GLY A 370 -21.50 -1.87 -22.66
CA GLY A 370 -21.48 -0.60 -23.38
C GLY A 370 -21.31 0.64 -22.49
N GLU A 371 -21.75 0.59 -21.22
CA GLU A 371 -21.54 1.69 -20.27
C GLU A 371 -20.14 1.64 -19.65
N GLN A 372 -19.61 0.44 -19.38
CA GLN A 372 -18.22 0.27 -18.94
C GLN A 372 -17.23 0.79 -19.99
N LEU A 373 -17.54 0.55 -21.27
CA LEU A 373 -16.74 1.01 -22.39
C LEU A 373 -16.69 2.54 -22.48
N LYS A 374 -17.82 3.24 -22.31
CA LYS A 374 -17.87 4.72 -22.26
C LYS A 374 -17.02 5.29 -21.14
N ILE A 375 -17.16 4.74 -19.93
CA ILE A 375 -16.39 5.16 -18.76
C ILE A 375 -14.89 4.96 -18.97
N LYS A 376 -14.51 3.79 -19.52
CA LYS A 376 -13.12 3.52 -19.86
C LYS A 376 -12.59 4.52 -20.89
N THR A 377 -13.35 4.82 -21.93
CA THR A 377 -12.96 5.79 -22.97
C THR A 377 -12.79 7.19 -22.40
N LEU A 378 -13.68 7.63 -21.52
CA LEU A 378 -13.56 8.93 -20.86
C LEU A 378 -12.34 9.00 -19.94
N GLN A 379 -12.06 7.95 -19.15
CA GLN A 379 -10.84 7.88 -18.36
C GLN A 379 -9.58 8.00 -19.25
N GLU A 380 -9.53 7.25 -20.35
CA GLU A 380 -8.41 7.32 -21.31
C GLU A 380 -8.29 8.69 -22.00
N TYR A 381 -9.39 9.39 -22.19
CA TYR A 381 -9.39 10.76 -22.71
C TYR A 381 -8.83 11.73 -21.67
N CYS A 382 -9.35 11.70 -20.44
CA CYS A 382 -8.87 12.53 -19.34
C CYS A 382 -7.37 12.34 -19.10
N ASP A 383 -6.89 11.09 -19.06
CA ASP A 383 -5.48 10.75 -18.87
C ASP A 383 -4.57 11.33 -19.97
N ARG A 384 -5.06 11.37 -21.23
CA ARG A 384 -4.31 11.90 -22.37
C ARG A 384 -4.24 13.43 -22.39
N HIS A 385 -5.31 14.09 -21.95
CA HIS A 385 -5.45 15.53 -22.05
C HIS A 385 -5.18 16.26 -20.72
N GLY A 386 -4.86 15.52 -19.65
CA GLY A 386 -4.53 16.08 -18.35
C GLY A 386 -5.74 16.56 -17.55
N PHE A 387 -6.92 16.05 -17.86
CA PHE A 387 -8.14 16.28 -17.07
C PHE A 387 -8.28 15.24 -15.97
N ASP A 388 -9.02 15.56 -14.90
CA ASP A 388 -9.47 14.56 -13.95
C ASP A 388 -10.82 13.95 -14.37
N PHE A 389 -11.14 12.77 -13.83
CA PHE A 389 -12.40 12.07 -14.10
C PHE A 389 -13.09 11.69 -12.79
N ILE A 390 -14.39 12.03 -12.71
CA ILE A 390 -15.26 11.74 -11.57
C ILE A 390 -16.48 10.95 -12.08
N LEU A 391 -16.71 9.77 -11.51
CA LEU A 391 -17.95 9.02 -11.72
C LEU A 391 -18.86 9.23 -10.52
N ILE A 392 -20.13 9.57 -10.76
CA ILE A 392 -21.18 9.67 -9.74
C ILE A 392 -22.15 8.50 -9.93
N ASP A 393 -22.04 7.49 -9.07
CA ASP A 393 -22.81 6.25 -9.14
C ASP A 393 -23.74 5.96 -7.97
N SER A 394 -23.61 6.75 -6.90
CA SER A 394 -24.26 6.48 -5.61
C SER A 394 -24.56 7.78 -4.85
N LYS A 395 -25.60 7.74 -3.99
CA LYS A 395 -26.03 8.92 -3.22
C LYS A 395 -24.94 9.34 -2.25
N GLU A 396 -24.11 8.38 -1.84
CA GLU A 396 -22.93 8.60 -1.05
C GLU A 396 -21.88 9.42 -1.80
N GLN A 397 -21.67 9.21 -3.09
CA GLN A 397 -20.75 10.03 -3.89
C GLN A 397 -21.25 11.46 -4.07
N ILE A 398 -22.55 11.66 -4.29
CA ILE A 398 -23.19 12.99 -4.26
C ILE A 398 -22.95 13.66 -2.90
N LYS A 399 -23.20 12.93 -1.80
CA LYS A 399 -22.98 13.44 -0.44
C LYS A 399 -21.49 13.75 -0.19
N LYS A 400 -20.58 12.91 -0.68
CA LYS A 400 -19.12 13.09 -0.61
C LYS A 400 -18.66 14.33 -1.38
N MET A 401 -19.22 14.63 -2.55
CA MET A 401 -18.97 15.90 -3.24
C MET A 401 -19.44 17.11 -2.42
N SER A 402 -20.62 17.01 -1.79
CA SER A 402 -21.16 18.11 -0.98
C SER A 402 -20.45 18.34 0.37
N MET A 403 -20.00 17.27 1.05
CA MET A 403 -19.34 17.34 2.36
C MET A 403 -17.82 17.45 2.25
N GLY A 404 -17.23 16.81 1.23
CA GLY A 404 -15.79 16.62 1.14
C GLY A 404 -15.03 17.88 0.81
N TYR A 405 -15.58 18.83 0.06
CA TYR A 405 -14.74 19.95 -0.37
C TYR A 405 -14.65 21.08 0.67
N LYS A 406 -15.76 21.38 1.36
CA LYS A 406 -15.85 22.52 2.29
C LYS A 406 -15.14 22.28 3.64
N ASP A 407 -15.38 21.13 4.26
CA ASP A 407 -14.78 20.79 5.57
C ASP A 407 -13.30 20.37 5.46
N MET A 408 -12.87 19.93 4.27
CA MET A 408 -11.54 19.37 4.07
C MET A 408 -10.51 20.41 3.64
N VAL A 409 -10.90 21.44 2.88
CA VAL A 409 -10.04 22.61 2.57
C VAL A 409 -9.80 23.45 3.83
N GLN A 410 -10.83 23.67 4.65
CA GLN A 410 -10.71 24.44 5.89
C GLN A 410 -9.80 23.75 6.93
N TRP A 411 -9.78 22.41 6.94
CA TRP A 411 -8.92 21.62 7.83
C TRP A 411 -7.49 21.41 7.31
N ILE A 412 -7.30 21.17 6.01
CA ILE A 412 -5.97 21.02 5.38
C ILE A 412 -5.15 22.30 5.54
N ASN A 413 -5.76 23.47 5.34
CA ASN A 413 -5.12 24.77 5.56
C ASN A 413 -4.68 24.98 7.02
N SER A 414 -5.36 24.36 7.99
CA SER A 414 -5.01 24.45 9.43
C SER A 414 -3.99 23.40 9.90
N SER A 415 -3.72 22.36 9.10
CA SER A 415 -2.98 21.16 9.54
C SER A 415 -1.59 21.01 8.91
N ARG A 416 -1.03 22.10 8.34
CA ARG A 416 0.30 22.20 7.70
C ARG A 416 0.78 20.88 7.11
N TYR A 417 0.03 20.41 6.10
CA TYR A 417 0.33 19.24 5.28
C TYR A 417 0.27 17.87 5.97
N LYS A 418 -0.26 17.75 7.20
CA LYS A 418 -0.29 16.49 7.94
C LYS A 418 -1.69 15.91 8.04
N VAL A 419 -1.84 14.69 7.54
CA VAL A 419 -3.13 14.02 7.54
C VAL A 419 -3.13 12.77 8.42
N LYS A 420 -4.00 12.76 9.44
CA LYS A 420 -4.05 11.72 10.50
C LYS A 420 -4.65 10.40 9.98
N ARG A 421 -4.09 9.29 10.50
CA ARG A 421 -4.46 7.90 10.14
C ARG A 421 -5.95 7.58 10.17
N LYS A 422 -6.72 8.17 11.08
CA LYS A 422 -8.16 7.89 11.25
C LYS A 422 -9.02 8.25 10.02
N TYR A 423 -8.47 9.08 9.13
CA TYR A 423 -9.15 9.60 7.95
C TYR A 423 -8.75 8.88 6.64
N LEU A 424 -7.83 7.89 6.68
CA LEU A 424 -7.36 7.10 5.53
C LEU A 424 -8.39 6.08 4.97
N GLN A 425 -9.69 6.26 5.23
CA GLN A 425 -10.71 5.25 4.90
C GLN A 425 -11.13 5.27 3.42
N GLU A 426 -10.85 6.36 2.69
CA GLU A 426 -11.18 6.51 1.25
C GLU A 426 -9.91 6.65 0.39
N PRO A 427 -9.38 5.54 -0.18
CA PRO A 427 -8.03 5.45 -0.72
C PRO A 427 -7.64 6.49 -1.77
N VAL A 428 -8.53 6.71 -2.73
CA VAL A 428 -8.19 7.41 -3.98
C VAL A 428 -8.30 8.91 -3.80
N LEU A 429 -9.42 9.38 -3.22
CA LEU A 429 -9.65 10.80 -2.99
C LEU A 429 -8.59 11.38 -2.05
N PHE A 430 -8.18 10.63 -1.04
CA PHE A 430 -7.31 11.11 0.02
C PHE A 430 -5.83 11.26 -0.40
N VAL A 431 -5.31 10.30 -1.15
CA VAL A 431 -3.98 10.38 -1.77
C VAL A 431 -3.95 11.52 -2.79
N ARG A 432 -5.04 11.69 -3.56
CA ARG A 432 -5.17 12.79 -4.53
C ARG A 432 -5.17 14.14 -3.83
N MET A 433 -5.88 14.29 -2.72
CA MET A 433 -5.91 15.57 -1.99
C MET A 433 -4.56 15.96 -1.39
N MET A 434 -3.83 15.00 -0.82
CA MET A 434 -2.45 15.23 -0.39
C MET A 434 -1.51 15.52 -1.55
N PHE A 435 -1.75 14.91 -2.72
CA PHE A 435 -1.04 15.27 -3.94
C PHE A 435 -1.33 16.74 -4.31
N HIS A 436 -2.59 17.19 -4.31
CA HIS A 436 -2.96 18.57 -4.61
C HIS A 436 -2.34 19.56 -3.62
N ASP A 437 -2.42 19.30 -2.32
CA ASP A 437 -1.88 20.17 -1.28
C ASP A 437 -0.35 20.35 -1.41
N ILE A 438 0.37 19.24 -1.66
CA ILE A 438 1.82 19.24 -1.85
C ILE A 438 2.21 19.95 -3.15
N ILE A 439 1.50 19.70 -4.25
CA ILE A 439 1.76 20.38 -5.54
C ILE A 439 1.55 21.89 -5.37
N ASN A 440 0.46 22.32 -4.73
CA ASN A 440 0.13 23.74 -4.66
C ASN A 440 1.11 24.55 -3.80
N HIS A 441 1.70 23.96 -2.78
CA HIS A 441 2.58 24.67 -1.86
C HIS A 441 4.07 24.48 -2.14
N ILE A 442 4.44 23.36 -2.76
CA ILE A 442 5.83 22.93 -2.91
C ILE A 442 6.19 22.73 -4.39
N CYS A 443 5.28 22.83 -5.36
CA CYS A 443 5.63 22.81 -6.79
C CYS A 443 5.43 24.20 -7.44
N PRO A 444 6.40 24.71 -8.23
CA PRO A 444 7.78 24.20 -8.36
C PRO A 444 8.49 24.20 -7.00
N TRP A 445 9.51 23.35 -6.83
CA TRP A 445 10.18 23.13 -5.54
C TRP A 445 10.45 24.45 -4.80
N LYS A 446 9.86 24.58 -3.60
CA LYS A 446 10.17 25.63 -2.64
C LYS A 446 10.71 24.98 -1.38
N PRO A 447 11.92 25.36 -0.91
CA PRO A 447 12.42 24.90 0.39
C PRO A 447 11.38 25.20 1.47
N LEU A 448 11.21 24.25 2.39
CA LEU A 448 10.26 24.41 3.50
C LEU A 448 10.75 25.53 4.42
N GLN A 449 9.91 26.55 4.58
CA GLN A 449 10.09 27.63 5.55
C GLN A 449 9.11 27.43 6.71
N TYR A 450 9.59 27.69 7.92
CA TYR A 450 8.92 27.40 9.17
C TYR A 450 8.74 28.68 9.96
N GLU A 451 7.63 28.80 10.67
CA GLU A 451 7.40 29.98 11.53
C GLU A 451 8.16 29.81 12.85
N ASP A 452 8.44 30.92 13.54
CA ASP A 452 9.12 30.95 14.83
C ASP A 452 8.49 29.99 15.86
N ASP A 453 7.15 29.91 15.91
CA ASP A 453 6.41 28.99 16.78
C ASP A 453 6.73 27.51 16.53
N GLU A 454 7.04 27.15 15.28
CA GLU A 454 7.41 25.78 14.92
C GLU A 454 8.86 25.48 15.23
N LEU A 455 9.74 26.45 14.96
CA LEU A 455 11.14 26.37 15.33
C LEU A 455 11.27 26.21 16.86
N ALA A 456 10.52 27.01 17.62
CA ALA A 456 10.46 26.93 19.08
C ALA A 456 9.95 25.57 19.57
N LYS A 457 8.92 25.00 18.93
CA LYS A 457 8.46 23.63 19.24
C LYS A 457 9.52 22.57 18.94
N ASP A 458 10.29 22.74 17.86
CA ASP A 458 11.36 21.78 17.53
C ASP A 458 12.55 21.91 18.50
N ILE A 459 12.86 23.12 18.99
CA ILE A 459 13.79 23.36 20.11
C ILE A 459 13.31 22.63 21.37
N ASP A 460 12.05 22.81 21.77
CA ASP A 460 11.52 22.17 22.98
C ASP A 460 11.59 20.64 22.89
N ARG A 461 11.26 20.08 21.72
CA ARG A 461 11.42 18.65 21.45
C ARG A 461 12.87 18.19 21.55
N LEU A 462 13.81 19.01 21.10
CA LEU A 462 15.23 18.70 21.14
C LEU A 462 15.79 18.79 22.57
N LYS A 463 15.40 19.79 23.35
CA LYS A 463 15.74 19.93 24.77
C LYS A 463 15.29 18.71 25.57
N ASN A 464 14.04 18.30 25.35
CA ASN A 464 13.38 17.19 26.03
C ASN A 464 13.60 15.81 25.38
N GLU A 465 14.52 15.70 24.42
CA GLU A 465 14.80 14.44 23.75
C GLU A 465 15.41 13.41 24.72
N ASN A 466 14.87 12.17 24.72
CA ASN A 466 15.44 11.08 25.51
C ASN A 466 16.73 10.54 24.86
N LEU A 467 17.87 10.89 25.45
CA LEU A 467 19.19 10.50 24.94
C LEU A 467 19.51 9.01 25.12
N ASP A 468 18.88 8.30 26.07
CA ASP A 468 19.02 6.85 26.22
C ASP A 468 18.53 6.10 24.97
N GLY A 469 17.67 6.77 24.19
CA GLY A 469 17.27 6.35 22.85
C GLY A 469 18.46 6.05 21.94
N TYR A 470 19.62 6.68 22.11
CA TYR A 470 20.82 6.45 21.31
C TYR A 470 21.68 5.26 21.81
N ASN A 471 21.46 4.79 23.05
CA ASN A 471 22.22 3.72 23.70
C ASN A 471 21.33 2.48 23.96
N GLN A 472 21.00 1.68 22.94
CA GLN A 472 20.12 0.50 23.11
C GLN A 472 20.72 -0.79 22.54
N ASN A 473 20.34 -1.94 23.13
CA ASN A 473 20.82 -3.28 22.74
C ASN A 473 22.35 -3.36 22.70
N ASP A 474 22.99 -2.85 23.76
CA ASP A 474 24.45 -2.79 23.94
C ASP A 474 25.21 -2.15 22.77
N GLY A 475 24.58 -1.18 22.11
CA GLY A 475 25.18 -0.49 20.97
C GLY A 475 24.75 0.97 20.88
N LEU A 476 25.62 1.76 20.26
CA LEU A 476 25.38 3.15 19.92
C LEU A 476 24.62 3.22 18.59
N HIS A 477 23.63 4.10 18.49
CA HIS A 477 22.84 4.30 17.27
C HIS A 477 22.89 5.77 16.87
N SER A 478 22.91 6.08 15.57
CA SER A 478 22.87 7.45 15.07
C SER A 478 21.47 8.08 15.11
N THR A 479 20.45 7.30 15.51
CA THR A 479 19.06 7.77 15.60
C THR A 479 18.35 7.17 16.83
N ALA A 480 17.64 8.03 17.58
CA ALA A 480 16.75 7.62 18.65
C ALA A 480 15.35 7.19 18.13
N PRO A 481 14.62 6.30 18.83
CA PRO A 481 13.32 5.82 18.43
C PRO A 481 12.24 6.85 18.82
N ASN A 482 12.25 8.01 18.17
CA ASN A 482 11.35 9.10 18.52
C ASN A 482 10.08 9.08 17.66
N SER A 483 8.93 9.31 18.28
CA SER A 483 7.71 9.67 17.58
C SER A 483 7.87 11.07 16.97
N GLY A 484 7.70 11.20 15.66
CA GLY A 484 7.68 12.51 14.98
C GLY A 484 8.99 12.98 14.33
N GLY A 485 9.99 12.12 14.11
CA GLY A 485 11.19 12.49 13.33
C GLY A 485 12.42 12.81 14.19
N MET A 486 13.42 13.47 13.60
CA MET A 486 14.66 13.90 14.29
C MET A 486 14.44 15.32 14.81
N PRO A 487 14.42 15.55 16.14
CA PRO A 487 14.38 16.90 16.70
C PRO A 487 15.58 17.75 16.25
N GLY A 488 15.36 19.06 16.07
CA GLY A 488 16.36 20.02 15.57
C GLY A 488 16.55 20.01 14.05
N ARG A 489 15.99 19.01 13.35
CA ARG A 489 16.09 18.93 11.89
C ARG A 489 15.43 20.12 11.19
N ILE A 490 14.28 20.56 11.70
CA ILE A 490 13.52 21.65 11.09
C ILE A 490 14.36 22.93 11.11
N ILE A 491 15.00 23.21 12.24
CA ILE A 491 15.91 24.35 12.44
C ILE A 491 17.07 24.29 11.43
N MET A 492 17.78 23.16 11.36
CA MET A 492 18.91 22.99 10.44
C MET A 492 18.50 23.21 8.99
N THR A 493 17.35 22.68 8.58
CA THR A 493 16.83 22.81 7.22
C THR A 493 16.32 24.23 6.91
N HIS A 494 15.70 24.89 7.88
CA HIS A 494 15.17 26.25 7.74
C HIS A 494 16.28 27.25 7.41
N PHE A 495 17.39 27.18 8.16
CA PHE A 495 18.54 28.07 7.99
C PHE A 495 19.54 27.59 6.92
N ASN A 496 19.49 26.33 6.50
CA ASN A 496 20.29 25.78 5.39
C ASN A 496 19.39 25.23 4.26
N PRO A 497 18.59 26.08 3.56
CA PRO A 497 17.68 25.61 2.54
C PRO A 497 18.39 24.96 1.33
N HIS A 498 19.65 25.32 1.07
CA HIS A 498 20.49 24.71 0.02
C HIS A 498 20.83 23.24 0.29
N PHE A 499 20.58 22.73 1.50
CA PHE A 499 20.65 21.30 1.83
C PHE A 499 19.92 20.42 0.80
N TRP A 500 18.77 20.89 0.30
CA TRP A 500 17.95 20.13 -0.64
C TRP A 500 18.58 20.04 -2.03
N ASP A 501 19.42 20.99 -2.39
CA ASP A 501 20.04 21.09 -3.71
C ASP A 501 21.30 20.23 -3.83
N VAL A 502 21.84 19.75 -2.70
CA VAL A 502 23.03 18.89 -2.66
C VAL A 502 22.68 17.45 -3.10
N PRO A 503 23.19 16.95 -4.24
CA PRO A 503 22.91 15.59 -4.66
C PRO A 503 23.83 14.59 -3.94
N PRO A 504 23.28 13.45 -3.47
CA PRO A 504 24.08 12.28 -3.19
C PRO A 504 24.68 11.70 -4.48
N LYS A 505 25.85 11.08 -4.38
CA LYS A 505 26.49 10.37 -5.50
C LYS A 505 25.53 9.39 -6.18
N ASN A 506 25.48 9.43 -7.50
CA ASN A 506 24.57 8.64 -8.34
C ASN A 506 23.06 8.92 -8.13
N SER A 507 22.72 10.04 -7.48
CA SER A 507 21.35 10.48 -7.28
C SER A 507 21.18 11.89 -7.85
N ARG A 508 19.93 12.25 -8.16
CA ARG A 508 19.56 13.63 -8.51
C ARG A 508 19.12 14.37 -7.24
N PRO A 509 19.33 15.70 -7.15
CA PRO A 509 18.83 16.48 -6.03
C PRO A 509 17.33 16.23 -5.82
N LEU A 510 16.94 16.08 -4.55
CA LEU A 510 15.55 15.77 -4.17
C LEU A 510 14.51 16.72 -4.80
N PRO A 511 14.73 18.04 -4.88
CA PRO A 511 13.83 19.01 -5.53
C PRO A 511 13.30 18.58 -6.89
N HIS A 512 14.14 17.99 -7.74
CA HIS A 512 13.74 17.55 -9.08
C HIS A 512 12.72 16.40 -9.08
N ALA A 513 12.50 15.73 -7.95
CA ALA A 513 11.41 14.78 -7.82
C ALA A 513 10.03 15.44 -7.97
N PHE A 514 9.95 16.74 -7.66
CA PHE A 514 8.71 17.52 -7.70
C PHE A 514 8.29 17.95 -9.11
N ASP A 515 9.17 17.74 -10.10
CA ASP A 515 8.83 17.87 -11.53
C ASP A 515 8.10 16.62 -12.06
N ASP A 516 8.15 15.49 -11.34
CA ASP A 516 7.53 14.22 -11.72
C ASP A 516 6.27 13.94 -10.89
N LYS A 517 5.14 14.48 -11.35
CA LYS A 517 3.82 14.25 -10.74
C LYS A 517 3.49 12.77 -10.56
N LYS A 518 3.90 11.90 -11.48
CA LYS A 518 3.65 10.45 -11.39
C LYS A 518 4.45 9.82 -10.26
N LEU A 519 5.69 10.26 -10.04
CA LEU A 519 6.50 9.84 -8.91
C LEU A 519 5.89 10.26 -7.57
N ILE A 520 5.46 11.51 -7.43
CA ILE A 520 4.82 12.00 -6.20
C ILE A 520 3.61 11.14 -5.85
N LEU A 521 2.71 10.92 -6.82
CA LEU A 521 1.51 10.10 -6.63
C LEU A 521 1.88 8.66 -6.24
N LYS A 522 2.92 8.08 -6.85
CA LYS A 522 3.43 6.76 -6.49
C LYS A 522 3.92 6.72 -5.05
N CYS A 523 4.69 7.70 -4.60
CA CYS A 523 5.24 7.79 -3.25
C CYS A 523 4.14 7.99 -2.18
N LEU A 524 3.14 8.85 -2.46
CA LEU A 524 1.97 8.99 -1.57
C LEU A 524 1.16 7.69 -1.47
N ASN A 525 0.99 6.98 -2.58
CA ASN A 525 0.33 5.67 -2.59
C ASN A 525 1.06 4.61 -1.76
N ILE A 526 2.40 4.64 -1.70
CA ILE A 526 3.17 3.74 -0.82
C ILE A 526 2.81 4.03 0.64
N SER A 527 2.85 5.30 1.04
CA SER A 527 2.52 5.70 2.41
C SER A 527 1.10 5.33 2.79
N TYR A 528 0.15 5.51 1.87
CA TYR A 528 -1.23 5.09 2.04
C TYR A 528 -1.36 3.57 2.25
N LYS A 529 -0.74 2.75 1.39
CA LYS A 529 -0.77 1.28 1.50
C LYS A 529 -0.19 0.78 2.82
N GLU A 530 0.80 1.48 3.35
CA GLU A 530 1.40 1.19 4.66
C GLU A 530 0.53 1.66 5.84
N LYS A 531 -0.62 2.30 5.57
CA LYS A 531 -1.52 2.89 6.57
C LYS A 531 -0.80 3.91 7.46
N GLU A 532 0.17 4.62 6.89
CA GLU A 532 0.96 5.66 7.54
C GLU A 532 0.28 7.02 7.36
N SER A 533 0.54 7.95 8.29
CA SER A 533 0.06 9.33 8.12
C SER A 533 0.75 9.93 6.90
N LEU A 534 -0.01 10.62 6.07
CA LEU A 534 0.52 11.30 4.90
C LEU A 534 0.98 12.71 5.35
N SER A 535 2.23 13.05 5.06
CA SER A 535 2.80 14.38 5.28
C SER A 535 3.88 14.68 4.25
N VAL A 536 4.30 15.95 4.15
CA VAL A 536 5.43 16.33 3.29
C VAL A 536 6.69 15.58 3.72
N GLU A 537 7.00 15.52 5.01
CA GLU A 537 8.18 14.81 5.51
C GLU A 537 8.13 13.31 5.17
N ARG A 538 6.92 12.72 5.21
CA ARG A 538 6.69 11.35 4.79
C ARG A 538 6.87 11.21 3.28
N LEU A 539 6.34 12.12 2.47
CA LEU A 539 6.57 12.11 1.02
C LEU A 539 8.07 12.21 0.70
N LEU A 540 8.77 13.18 1.29
CA LEU A 540 10.22 13.36 1.12
C LEU A 540 10.99 12.08 1.50
N ARG A 541 10.54 11.39 2.57
CA ARG A 541 11.06 10.07 2.95
C ARG A 541 10.82 9.02 1.86
N GLU A 542 9.60 8.93 1.33
CA GLU A 542 9.27 7.97 0.28
C GLU A 542 10.02 8.23 -1.02
N ILE A 543 10.18 9.50 -1.41
CA ILE A 543 10.98 9.90 -2.57
C ILE A 543 12.41 9.41 -2.38
N ASN A 544 13.01 9.69 -1.21
CA ASN A 544 14.39 9.28 -0.91
C ASN A 544 14.60 7.75 -0.95
N PHE A 545 13.59 6.95 -0.58
CA PHE A 545 13.71 5.49 -0.57
C PHE A 545 13.31 4.80 -1.88
N HIS A 546 12.36 5.38 -2.62
CA HIS A 546 11.67 4.70 -3.73
C HIS A 546 11.89 5.36 -5.10
N SER A 547 12.84 6.29 -5.18
CA SER A 547 13.18 6.99 -6.42
C SER A 547 14.70 7.09 -6.64
N LYS A 548 15.07 7.69 -7.78
CA LYS A 548 16.45 8.08 -8.12
C LYS A 548 16.88 9.42 -7.51
N PHE A 549 15.95 10.10 -6.84
CA PHE A 549 16.16 11.38 -6.17
C PHE A 549 16.43 11.13 -4.70
N GLY A 550 17.37 11.88 -4.14
CA GLY A 550 17.85 11.67 -2.79
C GLY A 550 18.29 12.98 -2.17
N ARG A 551 18.37 12.97 -0.84
CA ARG A 551 18.94 14.05 -0.04
C ARG A 551 20.16 13.53 0.73
N THR A 552 21.06 14.42 1.06
CA THR A 552 22.15 14.18 2.01
C THR A 552 21.61 13.91 3.42
N SER A 553 22.50 13.56 4.34
CA SER A 553 22.13 13.29 5.73
C SER A 553 22.42 14.49 6.65
N HIS A 554 21.61 14.65 7.69
CA HIS A 554 21.95 15.55 8.79
C HIS A 554 22.57 14.74 9.92
N PHE A 555 23.59 15.32 10.57
CA PHE A 555 24.05 14.83 11.85
C PHE A 555 22.98 15.11 12.91
N ALA A 556 22.54 14.10 13.65
CA ALA A 556 21.44 14.27 14.61
C ALA A 556 21.91 15.09 15.84
N PRO A 557 21.24 16.20 16.21
CA PRO A 557 21.65 16.98 17.36
C PRO A 557 21.60 16.21 18.69
N GLY A 558 20.55 15.41 18.91
CA GLY A 558 20.49 14.51 20.08
C GLY A 558 21.63 13.49 20.13
N PHE A 559 22.10 13.03 18.97
CA PHE A 559 23.26 12.16 18.90
C PHE A 559 24.56 12.90 19.26
N ALA A 560 24.70 14.16 18.80
CA ALA A 560 25.81 15.02 19.19
C ALA A 560 25.86 15.22 20.71
N ARG A 561 24.71 15.54 21.33
CA ARG A 561 24.59 15.65 22.80
C ARG A 561 25.04 14.37 23.51
N ASN A 562 24.56 13.23 23.04
CA ASN A 562 24.92 11.94 23.62
C ASN A 562 26.43 11.67 23.52
N ILE A 563 27.07 11.99 22.39
CA ILE A 563 28.52 11.86 22.23
C ILE A 563 29.26 12.81 23.19
N ILE A 564 28.87 14.09 23.25
CA ILE A 564 29.49 15.08 24.13
C ILE A 564 29.47 14.59 25.59
N LYS A 565 28.32 14.06 26.06
CA LYS A 565 28.20 13.47 27.40
C LYS A 565 29.08 12.23 27.58
N LEU A 566 29.10 11.34 26.59
CA LEU A 566 29.94 10.13 26.63
C LEU A 566 31.44 10.44 26.70
N MET A 567 31.84 11.60 26.16
CA MET A 567 33.21 12.09 26.18
C MET A 567 33.52 13.01 27.36
N ASP A 568 32.57 13.19 28.29
CA ASP A 568 32.68 14.12 29.42
C ASP A 568 33.05 15.54 28.95
N ALA A 569 32.42 16.02 27.87
CA ALA A 569 32.76 17.28 27.21
C ALA A 569 31.69 18.38 27.36
N SER A 570 30.63 18.15 28.15
CA SER A 570 29.65 19.18 28.48
C SER A 570 30.34 20.38 29.16
N GLY A 571 29.99 21.60 28.78
CA GLY A 571 30.62 22.83 29.28
C GLY A 571 32.04 23.10 28.78
N LYS A 572 32.58 22.29 27.87
CA LYS A 572 33.96 22.43 27.35
C LYS A 572 34.02 23.10 25.98
N ARG A 573 35.22 23.47 25.53
CA ARG A 573 35.47 24.03 24.20
C ARG A 573 35.49 22.93 23.15
N ILE A 574 34.61 23.05 22.18
CA ILE A 574 34.51 22.16 21.03
C ILE A 574 34.91 22.91 19.77
N PHE A 575 35.85 22.33 19.03
CA PHE A 575 36.16 22.75 17.68
C PHE A 575 35.62 21.73 16.67
N ASP A 576 34.85 22.20 15.69
CA ASP A 576 34.33 21.40 14.58
C ASP A 576 34.95 21.85 13.24
N PRO A 577 36.08 21.24 12.83
CA PRO A 577 36.74 21.55 11.56
C PRO A 577 35.88 21.41 10.30
N CYS A 578 34.74 20.74 10.35
CA CYS A 578 33.85 20.49 9.21
C CYS A 578 32.39 20.59 9.68
N CYS A 579 31.91 21.81 9.97
CA CYS A 579 30.65 22.07 10.67
C CYS A 579 29.41 21.42 10.04
N GLY A 580 29.33 21.39 8.71
CA GLY A 580 28.18 20.86 8.00
C GLY A 580 26.88 21.59 8.39
N TRP A 581 25.77 20.86 8.49
CA TRP A 581 24.43 21.45 8.58
C TRP A 581 24.02 22.00 9.97
N GLY A 582 24.93 22.07 10.94
CA GLY A 582 24.66 22.64 12.28
C GLY A 582 24.15 21.65 13.34
N GLY A 583 24.17 20.35 13.05
CA GLY A 583 23.72 19.33 14.00
C GLY A 583 24.59 19.23 15.26
N ARG A 584 25.91 19.33 15.08
CA ARG A 584 26.86 19.36 16.20
C ARG A 584 26.82 20.67 16.95
N LEU A 585 26.71 21.82 16.26
CA LEU A 585 26.45 23.13 16.88
C LEU A 585 25.25 23.09 17.84
N LEU A 586 24.08 22.62 17.37
CA LEU A 586 22.88 22.52 18.22
C LEU A 586 23.07 21.56 19.39
N GLY A 587 23.84 20.49 19.21
CA GLY A 587 24.20 19.56 20.28
C GLY A 587 25.11 20.21 21.33
N SER A 588 26.15 20.90 20.90
CA SER A 588 27.10 21.65 21.73
C SER A 588 26.41 22.75 22.52
N TRP A 589 25.55 23.53 21.88
CA TRP A 589 24.73 24.56 22.55
C TRP A 589 23.93 23.99 23.73
N LEU A 590 23.26 22.86 23.53
CA LEU A 590 22.42 22.23 24.57
C LEU A 590 23.22 21.54 25.68
N GLU A 591 24.50 21.31 25.46
CA GLU A 591 25.43 20.79 26.46
C GLU A 591 26.35 21.90 26.99
N GLU A 592 25.98 23.17 26.76
CA GLU A 592 26.65 24.37 27.25
C GLU A 592 28.12 24.49 26.84
N CYS A 593 28.51 23.85 25.73
CA CYS A 593 29.86 23.90 25.19
C CYS A 593 30.13 25.22 24.48
N GLU A 594 31.36 25.73 24.56
CA GLU A 594 31.83 26.80 23.68
C GLU A 594 32.13 26.20 22.30
N TYR A 595 31.36 26.57 21.27
CA TYR A 595 31.46 25.97 19.94
C TYR A 595 32.12 26.91 18.94
N SER A 596 33.14 26.39 18.24
CA SER A 596 33.77 27.05 17.11
C SER A 596 33.95 26.06 15.95
N GLY A 597 34.09 26.54 14.72
CA GLY A 597 34.30 25.62 13.61
C GLY A 597 34.40 26.27 12.23
N CYS A 598 34.70 25.44 11.23
CA CYS A 598 34.92 25.88 9.85
C CYS A 598 33.93 25.23 8.87
N ASP A 599 33.50 25.99 7.85
CA ASP A 599 32.87 25.44 6.66
C ASP A 599 33.25 26.24 5.40
N ILE A 600 33.63 25.53 4.34
CA ILE A 600 34.09 26.14 3.08
C ILE A 600 32.90 26.73 2.29
N SER A 601 31.69 26.21 2.48
CA SER A 601 30.52 26.69 1.76
C SER A 601 30.01 28.00 2.38
N PRO A 602 29.99 29.13 1.63
CA PRO A 602 29.45 30.39 2.14
C PRO A 602 27.96 30.28 2.48
N LEU A 603 27.22 29.39 1.82
CA LEU A 603 25.80 29.16 2.11
C LEU A 603 25.62 28.46 3.46
N THR A 604 26.43 27.43 3.73
CA THR A 604 26.40 26.71 5.00
C THR A 604 26.89 27.59 6.14
N PHE A 605 27.97 28.35 5.93
CA PHE A 605 28.45 29.35 6.87
C PHE A 605 27.34 30.32 7.32
N ASN A 606 26.64 30.94 6.37
CA ASN A 606 25.54 31.85 6.69
C ASN A 606 24.40 31.13 7.44
N GLY A 607 24.09 29.90 7.06
CA GLY A 607 23.11 29.08 7.77
C GLY A 607 23.50 28.78 9.21
N LEU A 608 24.78 28.50 9.47
CA LEU A 608 25.32 28.28 10.82
C LEU A 608 25.27 29.55 11.67
N LEU A 609 25.65 30.71 11.13
CA LEU A 609 25.49 31.99 11.81
C LEU A 609 24.04 32.28 12.16
N ASN A 610 23.11 32.00 11.24
CA ASN A 610 21.68 32.18 11.51
C ASN A 610 21.17 31.22 12.60
N ILE A 611 21.64 29.97 12.63
CA ILE A 611 21.33 29.03 13.71
C ILE A 611 21.86 29.56 15.04
N SER A 612 23.13 29.95 15.09
CA SER A 612 23.80 30.51 16.28
C SER A 612 23.04 31.72 16.83
N ASN A 613 22.72 32.69 15.97
CA ASN A 613 21.91 33.85 16.32
C ASN A 613 20.51 33.47 16.82
N PHE A 614 19.84 32.53 16.14
CA PHE A 614 18.49 32.09 16.50
C PHE A 614 18.42 31.43 17.87
N VAL A 615 19.42 30.61 18.22
CA VAL A 615 19.46 29.93 19.53
C VAL A 615 20.12 30.78 20.62
N GLY A 616 20.64 31.96 20.26
CA GLY A 616 21.33 32.87 21.18
C GLY A 616 22.64 32.29 21.72
N HIS A 617 23.37 31.56 20.88
CA HIS A 617 24.64 30.93 21.24
C HIS A 617 25.76 31.56 20.42
N ASP A 618 26.65 32.29 21.08
CA ASP A 618 27.80 32.92 20.43
C ASP A 618 28.76 31.82 19.95
N CYS A 619 28.96 31.74 18.64
CA CYS A 619 29.78 30.71 18.01
C CYS A 619 30.78 31.35 17.05
N ASP A 620 32.05 30.99 17.19
CA ASP A 620 33.10 31.40 16.25
C ASP A 620 33.10 30.48 15.03
N ILE A 621 32.31 30.84 14.02
CA ILE A 621 32.24 30.11 12.74
C ILE A 621 33.10 30.84 11.70
N PHE A 622 33.88 30.09 10.93
CA PHE A 622 34.77 30.62 9.90
C PHE A 622 34.42 30.08 8.51
N ASN A 623 34.29 30.97 7.51
CA ASN A 623 34.02 30.58 6.12
C ASN A 623 35.30 30.28 5.34
N GLU A 624 36.01 29.24 5.74
CA GLU A 624 37.28 28.85 5.12
C GLU A 624 37.53 27.34 5.26
N SER A 625 38.61 26.86 4.64
CA SER A 625 39.09 25.50 4.83
C SER A 625 39.71 25.34 6.21
N CYS A 626 39.35 24.29 6.94
CA CYS A 626 40.02 23.98 8.21
C CYS A 626 41.52 23.67 8.04
N LEU A 627 41.99 23.36 6.83
CA LEU A 627 43.42 23.21 6.56
C LEU A 627 44.15 24.56 6.52
N ASP A 628 43.44 25.63 6.16
CA ASP A 628 44.00 26.97 6.03
C ASP A 628 43.82 27.76 7.35
N HIS A 629 42.80 27.42 8.14
CA HIS A 629 42.51 28.02 9.43
C HIS A 629 43.43 27.52 10.55
N ASP A 630 43.90 28.40 11.43
CA ASP A 630 44.63 28.02 12.64
C ASP A 630 43.66 27.55 13.72
N TRP A 631 43.76 26.27 14.11
CA TRP A 631 42.77 25.67 15.01
C TRP A 631 42.87 26.27 16.42
N PRO A 632 41.76 26.75 17.00
CA PRO A 632 41.77 27.27 18.35
C PRO A 632 42.06 26.16 19.37
N ASP A 633 42.57 26.56 20.53
CA ASP A 633 42.71 25.65 21.68
C ASP A 633 41.32 25.12 22.07
N SER A 634 41.18 23.80 21.99
CA SER A 634 39.92 23.10 22.23
C SER A 634 40.15 21.87 23.10
N ASP A 635 39.15 21.54 23.91
CA ASP A 635 39.18 20.36 24.79
C ASP A 635 38.75 19.09 24.02
N LEU A 636 37.96 19.27 22.95
CA LEU A 636 37.49 18.22 22.07
C LEU A 636 37.36 18.73 20.62
N ILE A 637 37.99 18.02 19.69
CA ILE A 637 37.63 18.13 18.27
C ILE A 637 36.48 17.18 18.00
N PHE A 638 35.32 17.70 17.56
CA PHE A 638 34.16 16.86 17.27
C PHE A 638 33.61 17.15 15.87
N THR A 639 33.82 16.22 14.94
CA THR A 639 33.54 16.50 13.53
C THR A 639 33.16 15.28 12.70
N SER A 640 32.74 15.55 11.47
CA SER A 640 32.51 14.57 10.42
C SER A 640 33.15 15.10 9.13
N PRO A 641 34.33 14.58 8.75
CA PRO A 641 35.03 15.05 7.56
C PRO A 641 34.24 14.71 6.28
N PRO A 642 34.47 15.43 5.17
CA PRO A 642 33.78 15.21 3.91
C PRO A 642 34.01 13.78 3.41
N PHE A 643 32.95 13.15 2.90
CA PHE A 643 33.01 11.80 2.35
C PHE A 643 33.42 11.81 0.87
N TYR A 644 34.68 12.12 0.55
CA TYR A 644 35.22 12.29 -0.82
C TYR A 644 34.21 12.86 -1.84
N ASP A 645 33.56 12.01 -2.63
CA ASP A 645 32.58 12.36 -3.68
C ASP A 645 31.17 11.81 -3.42
N ILE A 646 30.86 11.41 -2.18
CA ILE A 646 29.56 10.85 -1.76
C ILE A 646 28.50 11.96 -1.65
N GLU A 647 28.85 13.12 -1.13
CA GLU A 647 27.97 14.29 -1.03
C GLU A 647 28.64 15.49 -1.75
N GLN A 648 28.00 16.00 -2.80
CA GLN A 648 28.56 17.08 -3.63
C GLN A 648 28.11 18.44 -3.13
N TYR A 649 28.64 18.86 -1.98
CA TYR A 649 28.32 20.16 -1.36
C TYR A 649 28.51 21.32 -2.34
N ILE A 650 27.60 22.29 -2.27
CA ILE A 650 27.55 23.44 -3.19
C ILE A 650 28.42 24.58 -2.66
N GLY A 651 29.19 25.19 -3.56
CA GLY A 651 29.95 26.40 -3.30
C GLY A 651 31.28 26.17 -2.58
N GLY A 652 32.19 27.14 -2.72
CA GLY A 652 33.54 27.09 -2.15
C GLY A 652 34.51 26.19 -2.94
N ASN A 653 35.68 25.89 -2.37
CA ASN A 653 36.72 25.07 -3.00
C ASN A 653 36.67 23.61 -2.50
N GLN A 654 35.51 22.97 -2.64
CA GLN A 654 35.21 21.65 -2.06
C GLN A 654 36.15 20.54 -2.58
N PRO A 655 36.42 19.50 -1.77
CA PRO A 655 37.34 18.44 -2.16
C PRO A 655 36.97 17.73 -3.47
N TRP A 656 35.69 17.45 -3.72
CA TRP A 656 35.22 16.79 -4.95
C TRP A 656 35.40 17.63 -6.23
N MET A 657 35.57 18.97 -6.11
CA MET A 657 35.86 19.85 -7.24
C MET A 657 37.36 19.92 -7.54
N ARG A 658 38.21 19.81 -6.51
CA ARG A 658 39.67 19.92 -6.63
C ARG A 658 40.33 18.58 -6.92
N CYS A 659 39.90 17.53 -6.24
CA CYS A 659 40.51 16.22 -6.27
C CYS A 659 39.85 15.39 -7.37
N LYS A 660 40.63 14.98 -8.37
CA LYS A 660 40.16 14.14 -9.47
C LYS A 660 40.10 12.66 -9.09
N SER A 661 40.77 12.29 -8.00
CA SER A 661 40.82 10.92 -7.50
C SER A 661 40.74 10.84 -5.98
N ARG A 662 40.34 9.67 -5.48
CA ARG A 662 40.32 9.38 -4.04
C ARG A 662 41.70 9.47 -3.40
N ASN A 663 42.75 9.04 -4.09
CA ASN A 663 44.13 9.13 -3.59
C ASN A 663 44.57 10.60 -3.46
N GLU A 664 44.29 11.41 -4.48
CA GLU A 664 44.57 12.85 -4.41
C GLU A 664 43.82 13.50 -3.25
N TRP A 665 42.59 13.09 -2.97
CA TRP A 665 41.85 13.56 -1.80
C TRP A 665 42.48 13.12 -0.46
N ILE A 666 42.99 11.89 -0.38
CA ILE A 666 43.72 11.41 0.81
C ILE A 666 44.96 12.27 1.06
N GLU A 667 45.79 12.44 0.03
CA GLU A 667 47.06 13.17 0.10
C GLU A 667 46.85 14.68 0.37
N THR A 668 45.85 15.29 -0.25
CA THR A 668 45.66 16.76 -0.20
C THR A 668 44.72 17.24 0.89
N PHE A 669 43.87 16.36 1.44
CA PHE A 669 42.94 16.72 2.51
C PHE A 669 43.09 15.85 3.74
N VAL A 670 42.96 14.53 3.61
CA VAL A 670 42.85 13.64 4.77
C VAL A 670 44.14 13.63 5.59
N GLU A 671 45.30 13.45 4.95
CA GLU A 671 46.60 13.45 5.64
C GLU A 671 46.91 14.80 6.34
N PRO A 672 46.82 15.97 5.66
CA PRO A 672 46.99 17.27 6.32
C PRO A 672 46.01 17.50 7.47
N PHE A 673 44.73 17.14 7.29
CA PHE A 673 43.70 17.27 8.32
C PHE A 673 44.05 16.47 9.57
N VAL A 674 44.45 15.22 9.35
CA VAL A 674 44.87 14.31 10.40
C VAL A 674 46.06 14.88 11.17
N ASN A 675 47.06 15.42 10.47
CA ASN A 675 48.24 16.00 11.09
C ASN A 675 47.95 17.27 11.92
N LYS A 676 46.85 17.98 11.64
CA LYS A 676 46.40 19.14 12.43
C LYS A 676 45.72 18.79 13.75
N ILE A 677 45.20 17.56 13.91
CA ILE A 677 44.55 17.13 15.16
C ILE A 677 45.55 17.17 16.31
N ASN A 678 45.32 18.10 17.24
CA ASN A 678 46.17 18.42 18.38
C ASN A 678 45.53 18.13 19.75
N SER A 679 44.27 17.73 19.80
CA SER A 679 43.52 17.39 21.02
C SER A 679 42.73 16.07 20.84
N ASN A 680 42.00 15.64 21.88
CA ASN A 680 41.10 14.49 21.80
C ASN A 680 40.13 14.72 20.64
N CYS A 681 39.94 13.71 19.79
CA CYS A 681 39.14 13.89 18.58
C CYS A 681 38.11 12.79 18.40
N VAL A 682 36.87 13.18 18.09
CA VAL A 682 35.79 12.27 17.72
C VAL A 682 35.40 12.52 16.29
N LEU A 683 35.59 11.49 15.47
CA LEU A 683 35.27 11.47 14.04
C LEU A 683 34.07 10.56 13.78
N TYR A 684 33.07 11.09 13.10
CA TYR A 684 31.98 10.29 12.54
C TYR A 684 32.27 9.96 11.08
N LEU A 685 32.43 8.66 10.79
CA LEU A 685 32.88 8.14 9.50
C LEU A 685 31.95 7.04 8.96
N ASP A 686 31.86 6.92 7.63
CA ASP A 686 31.36 5.69 7.01
C ASP A 686 32.47 4.63 6.90
N HIS A 687 32.12 3.39 6.55
CA HIS A 687 33.10 2.30 6.47
C HIS A 687 34.26 2.62 5.51
N LYS A 688 33.97 3.21 4.35
CA LYS A 688 34.98 3.47 3.32
C LYS A 688 35.98 4.55 3.75
N THR A 689 35.45 5.61 4.35
CA THR A 689 36.24 6.74 4.85
C THR A 689 37.05 6.30 6.05
N LYS A 690 36.47 5.47 6.92
CA LYS A 690 37.20 4.84 8.02
C LYS A 690 38.38 4.00 7.54
N ASP A 691 38.21 3.21 6.49
CA ASP A 691 39.33 2.45 5.90
C ASP A 691 40.45 3.39 5.41
N ASP A 692 40.11 4.55 4.83
CA ASP A 692 41.12 5.54 4.42
C ASP A 692 41.85 6.10 5.65
N TYR A 693 41.14 6.51 6.69
CA TYR A 693 41.75 7.03 7.91
C TYR A 693 42.59 5.98 8.66
N GLU A 694 42.16 4.72 8.73
CA GLU A 694 42.94 3.63 9.34
C GLU A 694 44.24 3.35 8.59
N SER A 695 44.26 3.58 7.28
CA SER A 695 45.47 3.41 6.47
C SER A 695 46.56 4.43 6.81
N ILE A 696 46.18 5.60 7.32
CA ILE A 696 47.08 6.71 7.64
C ILE A 696 47.22 6.98 9.15
N ARG A 697 46.33 6.44 10.01
CA ARG A 697 46.34 6.67 11.46
C ARG A 697 45.80 5.47 12.25
N LYS A 698 46.22 5.37 13.51
CA LYS A 698 45.68 4.40 14.47
C LYS A 698 44.72 5.10 15.44
N PHE A 699 43.51 4.57 15.58
CA PHE A 699 42.49 5.07 16.51
C PHE A 699 42.60 4.40 17.88
N ASN A 700 42.32 5.15 18.94
CA ASN A 700 42.34 4.65 20.31
C ASN A 700 41.11 3.79 20.62
N LYS A 701 39.96 4.17 20.06
CA LYS A 701 38.70 3.41 20.20
C LYS A 701 37.83 3.57 18.97
N ILE A 702 37.25 2.47 18.51
CA ILE A 702 36.29 2.45 17.40
C ILE A 702 34.97 1.87 17.93
N ILE A 703 33.89 2.61 17.73
CA ILE A 703 32.55 2.24 18.14
C ILE A 703 31.70 2.07 16.88
N GLU A 704 31.18 0.87 16.67
CA GLU A 704 30.24 0.63 15.58
C GLU A 704 28.89 1.28 15.90
N ILE A 705 28.42 2.13 14.98
CA ILE A 705 27.13 2.80 15.08
C ILE A 705 26.10 1.99 14.27
N LYS A 706 25.09 1.50 14.97
CA LYS A 706 24.00 0.74 14.36
C LYS A 706 22.94 1.71 13.83
N ASN A 707 22.63 1.62 12.54
CA ASN A 707 21.58 2.43 11.95
C ASN A 707 20.21 1.73 12.06
N ARG A 708 19.28 2.29 12.85
CA ARG A 708 17.94 1.71 13.07
C ARG A 708 17.03 1.77 11.85
N ARG A 709 17.23 2.74 10.96
CA ARG A 709 16.26 3.11 9.91
C ARG A 709 16.47 2.40 8.57
N HIS A 710 17.47 1.53 8.44
CA HIS A 710 17.85 0.91 7.17
C HIS A 710 17.43 -0.56 7.04
N ALA A 711 16.29 -0.95 7.60
CA ALA A 711 15.76 -2.31 7.40
C ALA A 711 15.40 -2.66 5.93
N ARG A 712 15.38 -1.69 5.00
CA ARG A 712 15.00 -1.88 3.59
C ARG A 712 16.15 -1.93 2.59
N ARG A 713 17.28 -1.27 2.88
CA ARG A 713 18.53 -1.38 2.13
C ARG A 713 19.56 -1.80 3.16
N LYS A 714 20.17 -2.99 3.03
CA LYS A 714 21.35 -3.35 3.80
C LYS A 714 22.43 -2.31 3.48
N VAL A 715 22.49 -1.23 4.24
CA VAL A 715 23.55 -0.24 4.16
C VAL A 715 24.62 -0.69 5.14
N ASP A 716 25.87 -0.54 4.72
CA ASP A 716 27.06 -0.80 5.53
C ASP A 716 26.99 -0.04 6.86
N SER A 717 27.65 -0.55 7.91
CA SER A 717 27.64 0.10 9.22
C SER A 717 28.33 1.48 9.19
N GLU A 718 27.80 2.42 9.98
CA GLU A 718 28.43 3.71 10.29
C GLU A 718 29.36 3.53 11.49
N LEU A 719 30.39 4.37 11.63
CA LEU A 719 31.42 4.20 12.66
C LEU A 719 31.72 5.51 13.38
N LEU A 720 31.88 5.44 14.70
CA LEU A 720 32.46 6.50 15.52
C LEU A 720 33.90 6.13 15.83
N CYS A 721 34.85 6.95 15.38
CA CYS A 721 36.26 6.79 15.65
C CYS A 721 36.68 7.83 16.70
N ILE A 722 37.25 7.36 17.81
CA ILE A 722 37.77 8.19 18.89
C ILE A 722 39.28 8.09 18.83
N TYR A 723 39.91 9.24 18.67
CA TYR A 723 41.34 9.45 18.64
C TYR A 723 41.82 10.01 19.97
#